data_AF-A0A3D4UMD3-F1
#
_entry.id   AF-A0A3D4UMD3-F1
#
_cell.length_a   1.000
_cell.length_b   1.000
_cell.length_c   1.000
_cell.angle_alpha   90.00
_cell.angle_beta   90.00
_cell.angle_gamma   90.00
#
_symmetry.space_group_name_H-M   'P 1'
#
loop_
_entity.id
_entity.type
_entity.pdbx_description
1 polymer ?
#
loop_
_entity_poly.entity_id
_entity_poly.type
_entity_poly.pdbx_seq_one_letter_code
_entity_poly.pdbx_strand_id
1 'polypeptide(L)'
;MFDLPGPIGTFANFLVIAAGFGFIIFIHELGHFLAAKWAGIRVLAFSIGFGQIACSYRKGVGFRRGSSEREYLKRAKGLNAEQTQELHNQISPTEYRLSWLPLGGYVKMLGQEDLNPDATSSEPDSYQNCSVPKRMVVICAGVVMNVISAAILFIIVFNAGLKVFPAKAGYIVQDGPAAIATAVDRDDIEPGLQRGDRITQINGKKMYSFEHIMPEIAMSRKGSPVSIVVEREGVEQPIEFSALPVKNPMTGLLGIQIDPPITTQIKTTDDPELVRQISMLAGEFGLPMLQPEDRLVEIDGQPMRSPFDLIDKAEQSGGNPFSVTIERAGSTLTSQVSPVRELQLGQISTGDGEMAIAHTLGLAGVMMVNPNASPEDTKQGLMPGDVFARVGDKAFPSVDEGITIVKANAGKQLTLEVLRGNPESGYERVNLEVQVTASGTIGFYPAMSTGHSSFVHKPIKIASIVERGEAEEADAKPKHLDTPAMTLIEYPGSRIARIGDTPITTLRDVAGAIVAATEAAYDSGAESFAVPVTLQLPLPVQPDGSIPTTTSDWTLSRADIDSLRELGWTLPGGNAISQLFVPEQVIDRSPSPVAAIERGIAESRRVMMQTYLTFLRLFQGSVQVQHLKGPVGIAHLGTQIASQGFIWVLFFMALISINLAVINFLPLPIVDGGQFLMLCYEGLRGRPVPIVIQNVATMAGLLLIGCIFLFVTFNDIKNILGV
;
A
#
# COMPACT_ATOMS: atom_id res chain seq x y z
N MET A 1 -6.69 21.14 0.32
CA MET A 1 -6.58 22.46 -0.37
C MET A 1 -7.45 23.52 0.28
N PHE A 2 -8.68 23.17 0.66
CA PHE A 2 -9.46 23.92 1.63
C PHE A 2 -9.37 23.15 2.95
N ASP A 3 -8.87 23.76 4.03
CA ASP A 3 -8.98 23.21 5.39
C ASP A 3 -10.44 23.36 5.88
N LEU A 4 -11.35 22.79 5.10
CA LEU A 4 -12.76 22.72 5.44
C LEU A 4 -12.98 21.38 6.13
N PRO A 5 -13.37 21.38 7.42
CA PRO A 5 -13.60 20.13 8.14
C PRO A 5 -14.81 19.38 7.57
N GLY A 6 -14.75 18.05 7.66
CA GLY A 6 -15.87 17.17 7.38
C GLY A 6 -16.25 17.02 5.89
N PRO A 7 -17.50 16.65 5.59
CA PRO A 7 -17.94 16.27 4.24
C PRO A 7 -17.76 17.35 3.17
N ILE A 8 -17.77 18.62 3.57
CA ILE A 8 -17.61 19.77 2.67
C ILE A 8 -16.19 19.80 2.10
N GLY A 9 -15.17 19.56 2.94
CA GLY A 9 -13.77 19.48 2.50
C GLY A 9 -13.55 18.31 1.53
N THR A 10 -14.12 17.15 1.83
CA THR A 10 -14.08 15.99 0.94
C THR A 10 -14.71 16.28 -0.42
N PHE A 11 -15.89 16.91 -0.43
CA PHE A 11 -16.56 17.29 -1.67
C PHE A 11 -15.76 18.32 -2.47
N ALA A 12 -15.17 19.32 -1.81
CA ALA A 12 -14.32 20.31 -2.46
C ALA A 12 -13.06 19.67 -3.08
N ASN A 13 -12.39 18.77 -2.35
CA ASN A 13 -11.24 18.02 -2.85
C ASN A 13 -11.62 17.16 -4.06
N PHE A 14 -12.80 16.52 -4.04
CA PHE A 14 -13.31 15.80 -5.20
C PHE A 14 -13.51 16.69 -6.43
N LEU A 15 -14.11 17.88 -6.26
CA LEU A 15 -14.29 18.84 -7.36
C LEU A 15 -12.96 19.30 -7.95
N VAL A 16 -11.94 19.53 -7.11
CA VAL A 16 -10.59 19.91 -7.57
C VAL A 16 -9.99 18.79 -8.43
N ILE A 17 -10.09 17.54 -8.00
CA ILE A 17 -9.59 16.39 -8.76
C ILE A 17 -10.36 16.25 -10.08
N ALA A 18 -11.69 16.34 -10.05
CA ALA A 18 -12.52 16.27 -11.26
C ALA A 18 -12.16 17.39 -12.26
N ALA A 19 -11.95 18.62 -11.78
CA ALA A 19 -11.48 19.73 -12.59
C ALA A 19 -10.08 19.47 -13.18
N GLY A 20 -9.17 18.88 -12.39
CA GLY A 20 -7.84 18.46 -12.86
C GLY A 20 -7.90 17.45 -14.00
N PHE A 21 -8.75 16.42 -13.88
CA PHE A 21 -9.01 15.47 -14.97
C PHE A 21 -9.56 16.16 -16.21
N GLY A 22 -10.54 17.04 -16.04
CA GLY A 22 -11.11 17.82 -17.15
C GLY A 22 -10.05 18.67 -17.85
N PHE A 23 -9.14 19.28 -17.09
CA PHE A 23 -8.03 20.06 -17.64
C PHE A 23 -7.05 19.21 -18.45
N ILE A 24 -6.65 18.03 -17.96
CA ILE A 24 -5.70 17.15 -18.68
C ILE A 24 -6.32 16.67 -20.00
N ILE A 25 -7.58 16.23 -19.98
CA ILE A 25 -8.28 15.81 -21.21
C ILE A 25 -8.42 16.99 -22.17
N PHE A 26 -8.74 18.18 -21.67
CA PHE A 26 -8.79 19.39 -22.50
C PHE A 26 -7.45 19.66 -23.22
N ILE A 27 -6.32 19.52 -22.52
CA ILE A 27 -4.98 19.71 -23.12
C ILE A 27 -4.70 18.65 -24.19
N HIS A 28 -5.13 17.42 -23.98
CA HIS A 28 -5.07 16.35 -24.97
C HIS A 28 -5.83 16.73 -26.25
N GLU A 29 -7.11 17.10 -26.12
CA GLU A 29 -7.96 17.52 -27.23
C GLU A 29 -7.41 18.76 -27.95
N LEU A 30 -6.85 19.70 -27.18
CA LEU A 30 -6.18 20.88 -27.74
C LEU A 30 -5.03 20.48 -28.67
N GLY A 31 -4.30 19.40 -28.37
CA GLY A 31 -3.27 18.85 -29.24
C GLY A 31 -3.80 18.47 -30.62
N HIS A 32 -4.83 17.62 -30.66
CA HIS A 32 -5.49 17.24 -31.91
C HIS A 32 -6.04 18.45 -32.66
N PHE A 33 -6.67 19.39 -31.95
CA PHE A 33 -7.21 20.61 -32.54
C PHE A 33 -6.13 21.45 -33.23
N LEU A 34 -5.03 21.74 -32.53
CA LEU A 34 -3.94 22.56 -33.05
C LEU A 34 -3.27 21.89 -34.26
N ALA A 35 -3.03 20.57 -34.18
CA ALA A 35 -2.44 19.82 -35.27
C ALA A 35 -3.38 19.72 -36.48
N ALA A 36 -4.68 19.53 -36.28
CA ALA A 36 -5.67 19.49 -37.36
C ALA A 36 -5.72 20.83 -38.10
N LYS A 37 -5.73 21.95 -37.36
CA LYS A 37 -5.66 23.30 -37.93
C LYS A 37 -4.37 23.53 -38.71
N TRP A 38 -3.23 23.09 -38.19
CA TRP A 38 -1.94 23.16 -38.89
C TRP A 38 -1.91 22.32 -40.17
N ALA A 39 -2.51 21.12 -40.14
CA ALA A 39 -2.55 20.21 -41.29
C ALA A 39 -3.50 20.69 -42.41
N GLY A 40 -4.37 21.67 -42.12
CA GLY A 40 -5.40 22.18 -43.03
C GLY A 40 -6.71 21.40 -42.97
N ILE A 41 -6.94 20.61 -41.93
CA ILE A 41 -8.16 19.81 -41.76
C ILE A 41 -9.27 20.67 -41.17
N ARG A 42 -10.47 20.56 -41.74
CA ARG A 42 -11.65 21.29 -41.25
C ARG A 42 -12.10 20.73 -39.91
N VAL A 43 -11.99 21.54 -38.85
CA VAL A 43 -12.57 21.24 -37.54
C VAL A 43 -13.99 21.81 -37.48
N LEU A 44 -14.97 20.96 -37.18
CA LEU A 44 -16.38 21.31 -37.09
C LEU A 44 -16.76 21.80 -35.69
N ALA A 45 -16.20 21.17 -34.66
CA ALA A 45 -16.44 21.57 -33.28
C ALA A 45 -15.21 21.35 -32.40
N PHE A 46 -15.01 22.26 -31.45
CA PHE A 46 -14.07 22.11 -30.35
C PHE A 46 -14.83 22.37 -29.05
N SER A 47 -14.99 21.35 -28.21
CA SER A 47 -15.86 21.40 -27.05
C SER A 47 -15.08 21.21 -25.75
N ILE A 48 -15.38 22.04 -24.76
CA ILE A 48 -14.97 21.83 -23.36
C ILE A 48 -16.17 21.23 -22.62
N GLY A 49 -15.98 20.06 -22.06
CA GLY A 49 -17.02 19.35 -21.32
C GLY A 49 -17.97 18.51 -22.17
N PHE A 50 -18.76 17.68 -21.48
CA PHE A 50 -19.77 16.77 -22.06
C PHE A 50 -21.21 17.22 -21.81
N GLY A 51 -22.14 16.64 -22.59
CA GLY A 51 -23.58 16.82 -22.43
C GLY A 51 -24.16 18.00 -23.20
N GLN A 52 -25.21 18.62 -22.67
CA GLN A 52 -25.86 19.75 -23.32
C GLN A 52 -24.93 20.96 -23.38
N ILE A 53 -24.89 21.62 -24.54
CA ILE A 53 -24.09 22.82 -24.77
C ILE A 53 -24.73 23.96 -23.99
N ALA A 54 -24.01 24.52 -23.01
CA ALA A 54 -24.47 25.67 -22.24
C ALA A 54 -24.37 26.94 -23.11
N CYS A 55 -23.21 27.15 -23.71
CA CYS A 55 -22.97 28.22 -24.66
C CYS A 55 -21.99 27.82 -25.76
N SER A 56 -22.04 28.54 -26.87
CA SER A 56 -21.12 28.38 -27.99
C SER A 56 -20.69 29.72 -28.55
N TYR A 57 -19.53 29.72 -29.18
CA TYR A 57 -19.01 30.83 -29.96
C TYR A 57 -18.61 30.34 -31.35
N ARG A 58 -19.09 31.01 -32.39
CA ARG A 58 -18.68 30.78 -33.77
C ARG A 58 -18.33 32.11 -34.41
N LYS A 59 -17.10 32.26 -34.90
CA LYS A 59 -16.66 33.47 -35.61
C LYS A 59 -17.59 33.71 -36.81
N GLY A 60 -18.19 34.90 -36.90
CA GLY A 60 -19.21 35.28 -37.89
C GLY A 60 -20.66 35.16 -37.43
N VAL A 61 -20.95 34.38 -36.37
CA VAL A 61 -22.27 34.30 -35.72
C VAL A 61 -22.27 34.97 -34.34
N GLY A 62 -21.14 34.93 -33.63
CA GLY A 62 -20.97 35.47 -32.29
C GLY A 62 -21.29 34.45 -31.20
N PHE A 63 -21.57 34.95 -29.99
CA PHE A 63 -21.90 34.14 -28.82
C PHE A 63 -23.37 33.73 -28.83
N ARG A 64 -23.66 32.47 -28.47
CA ARG A 64 -25.00 31.90 -28.39
C ARG A 64 -25.16 31.07 -27.13
N ARG A 65 -26.36 31.08 -26.54
CA ARG A 65 -26.78 30.06 -25.58
C ARG A 65 -27.18 28.81 -26.35
N GLY A 66 -26.66 27.65 -25.97
CA GLY A 66 -26.79 26.43 -26.78
C GLY A 66 -25.89 26.44 -28.02
N SER A 67 -26.18 25.53 -28.97
CA SER A 67 -25.40 25.37 -30.20
C SER A 67 -25.90 26.25 -31.35
N SER A 68 -24.96 26.89 -32.04
CA SER A 68 -25.10 27.55 -33.34
C SER A 68 -25.17 26.58 -34.54
N GLU A 69 -24.92 25.28 -34.34
CA GLU A 69 -24.81 24.27 -35.42
C GLU A 69 -26.03 24.24 -36.34
N ARG A 70 -27.24 24.27 -35.77
CA ARG A 70 -28.49 24.24 -36.57
C ARG A 70 -28.62 25.46 -37.48
N GLU A 71 -28.17 26.62 -37.02
CA GLU A 71 -28.21 27.86 -37.79
C GLU A 71 -27.17 27.83 -38.91
N TYR A 72 -25.96 27.35 -38.60
CA TYR A 72 -24.90 27.15 -39.57
C TYR A 72 -25.31 26.19 -40.68
N LEU A 73 -25.82 25.00 -40.32
CA LEU A 73 -26.27 23.99 -41.29
C LEU A 73 -27.41 24.50 -42.18
N LYS A 74 -28.31 25.34 -41.66
CA LYS A 74 -29.36 25.99 -42.47
C LYS A 74 -28.79 26.92 -43.52
N ARG A 75 -27.74 27.68 -43.19
CA ARG A 75 -27.07 28.61 -44.11
C ARG A 75 -26.18 27.88 -45.13
N ALA A 76 -25.61 26.75 -44.72
CA ALA A 76 -24.76 25.92 -45.59
C ALA A 76 -25.55 25.00 -46.54
N LYS A 77 -26.84 24.74 -46.25
CA LYS A 77 -27.65 23.78 -47.02
C LYS A 77 -27.89 24.24 -48.45
N GLY A 78 -27.47 23.42 -49.42
CA GLY A 78 -27.72 23.64 -50.84
C GLY A 78 -26.74 24.59 -51.53
N LEU A 79 -25.67 25.00 -50.85
CA LEU A 79 -24.58 25.77 -51.45
C LEU A 79 -23.69 24.86 -52.30
N ASN A 80 -23.18 25.38 -53.41
CA ASN A 80 -22.11 24.74 -54.17
C ASN A 80 -20.73 24.97 -53.49
N ALA A 81 -19.65 24.39 -54.04
CA ALA A 81 -18.32 24.49 -53.43
C ALA A 81 -17.80 25.93 -53.30
N GLU A 82 -18.00 26.78 -54.31
CA GLU A 82 -17.58 28.19 -54.28
C GLU A 82 -18.37 28.99 -53.23
N GLN A 83 -19.69 28.83 -53.19
CA GLN A 83 -20.56 29.48 -52.22
C GLN A 83 -20.29 28.99 -50.79
N THR A 84 -19.94 27.72 -50.62
CA THR A 84 -19.56 27.15 -49.33
C THR A 84 -18.25 27.75 -48.83
N GLN A 85 -17.29 27.94 -49.73
CA GLN A 85 -16.02 28.60 -49.38
C GLN A 85 -16.22 30.07 -49.03
N GLU A 86 -17.10 30.78 -49.75
CA GLU A 86 -17.48 32.15 -49.42
C GLU A 86 -18.18 32.24 -48.05
N LEU A 87 -19.06 31.28 -47.75
CA LEU A 87 -19.67 31.15 -46.43
C LEU A 87 -18.61 30.91 -45.35
N HIS A 88 -17.60 30.06 -45.59
CA HIS A 88 -16.52 29.80 -44.63
C HIS A 88 -15.66 31.04 -44.34
N ASN A 89 -15.49 31.93 -45.32
CA ASN A 89 -14.78 33.20 -45.13
C ASN A 89 -15.58 34.16 -44.23
N GLN A 90 -16.91 34.12 -44.32
CA GLN A 90 -17.80 34.96 -43.50
C GLN A 90 -18.06 34.35 -42.11
N ILE A 91 -18.25 33.03 -42.05
CA ILE A 91 -18.61 32.26 -40.86
C ILE A 91 -17.66 31.07 -40.74
N SER A 92 -16.91 31.02 -39.63
CA SER A 92 -16.01 29.90 -39.35
C SER A 92 -16.76 28.57 -39.32
N PRO A 93 -16.24 27.51 -39.97
CA PRO A 93 -16.80 26.17 -39.88
C PRO A 93 -16.67 25.57 -38.49
N THR A 94 -15.70 26.05 -37.69
CA THR A 94 -15.49 25.61 -36.30
C THR A 94 -16.41 26.32 -35.33
N GLU A 95 -17.14 25.54 -34.53
CA GLU A 95 -17.86 25.99 -33.36
C GLU A 95 -17.09 25.68 -32.08
N TYR A 96 -16.84 26.69 -31.25
CA TYR A 96 -16.28 26.54 -29.90
C TYR A 96 -17.45 26.36 -28.92
N ARG A 97 -17.43 25.29 -28.13
CA ARG A 97 -18.54 24.89 -27.26
C ARG A 97 -18.08 24.81 -25.80
N LEU A 98 -18.93 25.27 -24.89
CA LEU A 98 -18.82 25.01 -23.46
C LEU A 98 -20.07 24.25 -23.02
N SER A 99 -19.89 23.02 -22.55
CA SER A 99 -20.97 22.16 -22.09
C SER A 99 -21.26 22.35 -20.61
N TRP A 100 -22.44 21.95 -20.17
CA TRP A 100 -22.87 22.07 -18.76
C TRP A 100 -22.01 21.27 -17.78
N LEU A 101 -21.44 20.14 -18.23
CA LEU A 101 -20.52 19.37 -17.42
C LEU A 101 -19.09 19.66 -17.92
N PRO A 102 -18.32 20.55 -17.28
CA PRO A 102 -17.00 20.99 -17.74
C PRO A 102 -15.90 19.95 -17.44
N LEU A 103 -16.23 18.66 -17.60
CA LEU A 103 -15.32 17.54 -17.45
C LEU A 103 -14.96 17.06 -18.85
N GLY A 104 -13.69 17.13 -19.23
CA GLY A 104 -13.19 16.65 -20.52
C GLY A 104 -13.40 17.60 -21.69
N GLY A 105 -13.40 17.04 -22.89
CA GLY A 105 -13.59 17.77 -24.14
C GLY A 105 -13.63 16.80 -25.32
N TYR A 106 -13.90 17.33 -26.51
CA TYR A 106 -13.69 16.58 -27.75
C TYR A 106 -13.45 17.53 -28.93
N VAL A 107 -12.70 17.05 -29.92
CA VAL A 107 -12.52 17.69 -31.23
C VAL A 107 -13.28 16.92 -32.31
N LYS A 108 -14.24 17.57 -32.98
CA LYS A 108 -14.89 16.99 -34.16
C LYS A 108 -14.20 17.46 -35.44
N MET A 109 -13.50 16.54 -36.12
CA MET A 109 -12.84 16.77 -37.41
C MET A 109 -13.73 16.29 -38.57
N LEU A 110 -13.65 16.97 -39.71
CA LEU A 110 -14.36 16.56 -40.92
C LEU A 110 -13.75 15.26 -41.48
N GLY A 111 -14.56 14.23 -41.70
CA GLY A 111 -14.10 12.93 -42.24
C GLY A 111 -13.42 12.02 -41.22
N GLN A 112 -13.53 12.31 -39.92
CA GLN A 112 -13.13 11.41 -38.83
C GLN A 112 -14.27 11.34 -37.82
N GLU A 113 -14.98 10.21 -37.75
CA GLU A 113 -15.92 9.89 -36.67
C GLU A 113 -15.45 8.62 -35.96
N ASP A 114 -15.05 8.75 -34.69
CA ASP A 114 -14.43 7.64 -33.93
C ASP A 114 -15.38 6.44 -33.70
N LEU A 115 -16.69 6.67 -33.77
CA LEU A 115 -17.73 5.64 -33.60
C LEU A 115 -18.36 5.20 -34.93
N ASN A 116 -18.01 5.83 -36.06
CA ASN A 116 -18.57 5.51 -37.37
C ASN A 116 -17.50 5.60 -38.48
N PRO A 117 -16.76 4.50 -38.72
CA PRO A 117 -15.74 4.44 -39.76
C PRO A 117 -16.27 4.65 -41.19
N ASP A 118 -17.59 4.51 -41.39
CA ASP A 118 -18.26 4.72 -42.68
C ASP A 118 -18.53 6.22 -42.96
N ALA A 119 -18.37 7.10 -41.96
CA ALA A 119 -18.52 8.55 -42.10
C ALA A 119 -17.31 9.17 -42.83
N THR A 120 -17.24 8.94 -44.13
CA THR A 120 -16.23 9.51 -45.02
C THR A 120 -16.70 10.86 -45.59
N SER A 121 -15.76 11.73 -45.93
CA SER A 121 -16.05 12.99 -46.64
C SER A 121 -15.07 13.15 -47.80
N SER A 122 -15.61 13.38 -49.00
CA SER A 122 -14.85 13.62 -50.23
C SER A 122 -14.29 15.04 -50.32
N GLU A 123 -14.56 15.91 -49.35
CA GLU A 123 -14.09 17.29 -49.32
C GLU A 123 -12.55 17.34 -49.22
N PRO A 124 -11.86 18.24 -49.97
CA PRO A 124 -10.39 18.29 -49.99
C PRO A 124 -9.72 18.55 -48.64
N ASP A 125 -10.43 19.19 -47.71
CA ASP A 125 -9.99 19.51 -46.35
C ASP A 125 -10.53 18.51 -45.29
N SER A 126 -10.96 17.32 -45.74
CA SER A 126 -11.29 16.20 -44.86
C SER A 126 -10.04 15.50 -44.34
N TYR A 127 -10.17 14.90 -43.16
CA TYR A 127 -9.11 14.11 -42.52
C TYR A 127 -8.58 13.01 -43.43
N GLN A 128 -9.47 12.24 -44.08
CA GLN A 128 -9.10 11.11 -44.94
C GLN A 128 -8.35 11.52 -46.20
N ASN A 129 -8.63 12.71 -46.73
CA ASN A 129 -7.94 13.26 -47.91
C ASN A 129 -6.55 13.84 -47.58
N CYS A 130 -6.19 13.96 -46.30
CA CYS A 130 -4.84 14.34 -45.92
C CYS A 130 -3.83 13.21 -46.09
N SER A 131 -2.61 13.57 -46.49
CA SER A 131 -1.47 12.65 -46.57
C SER A 131 -1.24 11.94 -45.23
N VAL A 132 -0.88 10.65 -45.27
CA VAL A 132 -0.63 9.81 -44.09
C VAL A 132 0.27 10.49 -43.05
N PRO A 133 1.40 11.13 -43.39
CA PRO A 133 2.25 11.79 -42.39
C PRO A 133 1.56 12.92 -41.63
N LYS A 134 0.71 13.71 -42.31
CA LYS A 134 -0.09 14.77 -41.66
C LYS A 134 -1.10 14.18 -40.68
N ARG A 135 -1.79 13.11 -41.08
CA ARG A 135 -2.72 12.38 -40.21
C ARG A 135 -2.01 11.79 -38.98
N MET A 136 -0.82 11.21 -39.16
CA MET A 136 -0.01 10.68 -38.06
C MET A 136 0.34 11.77 -37.03
N VAL A 137 0.74 12.97 -37.48
CA VAL A 137 1.00 14.11 -36.58
C VAL A 137 -0.27 14.50 -35.82
N VAL A 138 -1.43 14.57 -36.48
CA VAL A 138 -2.70 14.94 -35.85
C VAL A 138 -3.08 13.96 -34.74
N ILE A 139 -2.95 12.65 -34.98
CA ILE A 139 -3.21 11.63 -33.96
C ILE A 139 -2.19 11.69 -32.81
N CYS A 140 -0.90 11.86 -33.11
CA CYS A 140 0.11 11.90 -32.05
C CYS A 140 0.04 13.19 -31.20
N ALA A 141 -0.57 14.25 -31.72
CA ALA A 141 -0.55 15.56 -31.07
C ALA A 141 -1.21 15.56 -29.68
N GLY A 142 -2.29 14.80 -29.48
CA GLY A 142 -2.92 14.68 -28.17
C GLY A 142 -2.00 14.01 -27.14
N VAL A 143 -1.36 12.89 -27.52
CA VAL A 143 -0.38 12.19 -26.68
C VAL A 143 0.81 13.09 -26.34
N VAL A 144 1.36 13.78 -27.34
CA VAL A 144 2.50 14.69 -27.16
C VAL A 144 2.15 15.85 -26.23
N MET A 145 0.95 16.43 -26.35
CA MET A 145 0.50 17.51 -25.46
C MET A 145 0.36 17.07 -24.00
N ASN A 146 -0.05 15.83 -23.75
CA ASN A 146 -0.05 15.26 -22.40
C ASN A 146 1.36 15.07 -21.85
N VAL A 147 2.31 14.59 -22.67
CA VAL A 147 3.71 14.50 -22.23
C VAL A 147 4.29 15.88 -21.89
N ILE A 148 4.00 16.88 -22.72
CA ILE A 148 4.44 18.27 -22.50
C ILE A 148 3.81 18.84 -21.23
N SER A 149 2.50 18.68 -21.04
CA SER A 149 1.81 19.23 -19.87
C SER A 149 2.27 18.58 -18.58
N ALA A 150 2.51 17.27 -18.58
CA ALA A 150 3.11 16.60 -17.44
C ALA A 150 4.52 17.13 -17.12
N ALA A 151 5.37 17.32 -18.12
CA ALA A 151 6.69 17.89 -17.91
C ALA A 151 6.59 19.29 -17.29
N ILE A 152 5.72 20.15 -17.81
CA ILE A 152 5.48 21.49 -17.24
C ILE A 152 4.98 21.40 -15.79
N LEU A 153 4.04 20.50 -15.50
CA LEU A 153 3.51 20.32 -14.15
C LEU A 153 4.60 19.83 -13.19
N PHE A 154 5.43 18.86 -13.57
CA PHE A 154 6.57 18.43 -12.74
C PHE A 154 7.59 19.54 -12.53
N ILE A 155 7.87 20.37 -13.54
CA ILE A 155 8.76 21.53 -13.41
C ILE A 155 8.22 22.49 -12.34
N ILE A 156 6.91 22.79 -12.38
CA ILE A 156 6.24 23.64 -11.39
C ILE A 156 6.34 23.00 -9.99
N VAL A 157 6.04 21.71 -9.88
CA VAL A 157 6.10 20.96 -8.62
C VAL A 157 7.49 21.01 -8.00
N PHE A 158 8.53 20.66 -8.76
CA PHE A 158 9.89 20.64 -8.24
C PHE A 158 10.52 22.02 -8.07
N ASN A 159 9.95 23.06 -8.69
CA ASN A 159 10.31 24.44 -8.39
C ASN A 159 9.67 24.94 -7.08
N ALA A 160 8.43 24.53 -6.80
CA ALA A 160 7.73 24.85 -5.56
C ALA A 160 8.28 24.04 -4.37
N GLY A 161 8.66 22.78 -4.61
CA GLY A 161 9.11 21.83 -3.60
C GLY A 161 8.01 20.85 -3.20
N LEU A 162 8.27 19.55 -3.32
CA LEU A 162 7.34 18.49 -2.94
C LEU A 162 7.77 17.90 -1.59
N LYS A 163 6.84 17.66 -0.66
CA LYS A 163 7.17 16.92 0.56
C LYS A 163 7.30 15.44 0.21
N VAL A 164 8.46 14.84 0.44
CA VAL A 164 8.72 13.43 0.13
C VAL A 164 9.46 12.77 1.28
N PHE A 165 9.49 11.44 1.31
CA PHE A 165 10.39 10.73 2.21
C PHE A 165 11.84 10.88 1.71
N PRO A 166 12.80 11.22 2.58
CA PRO A 166 14.19 11.34 2.15
C PRO A 166 14.72 10.00 1.66
N ALA A 167 15.60 10.01 0.66
CA ALA A 167 16.29 8.82 0.18
C ALA A 167 17.33 8.33 1.20
N LYS A 168 16.87 7.87 2.36
CA LYS A 168 17.68 7.32 3.44
C LYS A 168 17.15 5.94 3.83
N ALA A 169 18.05 5.06 4.27
CA ALA A 169 17.64 3.82 4.90
C ALA A 169 17.11 4.13 6.31
N GLY A 170 15.83 3.83 6.56
CA GLY A 170 15.19 3.98 7.87
C GLY A 170 15.33 2.71 8.68
N TYR A 171 14.33 1.83 8.60
CA TYR A 171 14.44 0.46 9.11
C TYR A 171 15.17 -0.41 8.09
N ILE A 172 15.96 -1.35 8.56
CA ILE A 172 16.61 -2.38 7.75
C ILE A 172 16.24 -3.71 8.40
N VAL A 173 15.59 -4.58 7.63
CA VAL A 173 15.23 -5.92 8.12
C VAL A 173 16.52 -6.71 8.35
N GLN A 174 16.64 -7.30 9.55
CA GLN A 174 17.75 -8.17 9.91
C GLN A 174 17.88 -9.32 8.92
N ASP A 175 19.12 -9.66 8.54
CA ASP A 175 19.46 -10.70 7.55
C ASP A 175 18.86 -10.49 6.14
N GLY A 176 18.16 -9.37 5.92
CA GLY A 176 17.64 -9.00 4.61
C GLY A 176 18.73 -8.53 3.66
N PRO A 177 18.46 -8.42 2.34
CA PRO A 177 19.49 -8.08 1.35
C PRO A 177 20.25 -6.79 1.60
N ALA A 178 19.61 -5.77 2.19
CA ALA A 178 20.28 -4.54 2.57
C ALA A 178 21.23 -4.74 3.77
N ALA A 179 20.85 -5.57 4.76
CA ALA A 179 21.67 -5.84 5.94
C ALA A 179 22.92 -6.67 5.61
N ILE A 180 22.83 -7.57 4.62
CA ILE A 180 23.95 -8.42 4.20
C ILE A 180 24.69 -7.91 2.94
N ALA A 181 24.38 -6.69 2.49
CA ALA A 181 24.98 -6.11 1.29
C ALA A 181 26.50 -6.00 1.44
N THR A 182 27.26 -6.26 0.39
CA THR A 182 28.73 -6.20 0.44
C THR A 182 29.24 -4.91 -0.16
N ALA A 183 30.17 -4.24 0.52
CA ALA A 183 30.82 -3.05 -0.02
C ALA A 183 31.73 -3.46 -1.20
N VAL A 184 31.63 -2.72 -2.31
CA VAL A 184 32.42 -2.94 -3.52
C VAL A 184 33.76 -2.24 -3.36
N ASP A 185 34.86 -2.97 -3.61
CA ASP A 185 36.24 -2.47 -3.58
C ASP A 185 36.66 -1.78 -2.26
N ARG A 186 36.04 -2.15 -1.13
CA ARG A 186 36.27 -1.57 0.20
C ARG A 186 36.23 -2.63 1.30
N ASP A 187 37.40 -3.10 1.73
CA ASP A 187 37.54 -4.06 2.85
C ASP A 187 37.48 -3.37 4.23
N ASP A 188 37.59 -2.04 4.27
CA ASP A 188 37.54 -1.22 5.49
C ASP A 188 36.11 -0.90 5.96
N ILE A 189 35.10 -1.29 5.19
CA ILE A 189 33.70 -1.04 5.47
C ILE A 189 33.01 -2.34 5.88
N GLU A 190 32.34 -2.31 7.02
CA GLU A 190 31.50 -3.43 7.47
C GLU A 190 30.39 -3.73 6.45
N PRO A 191 30.07 -5.01 6.21
CA PRO A 191 28.94 -5.39 5.38
C PRO A 191 27.63 -4.78 5.89
N GLY A 192 26.75 -4.47 4.95
CA GLY A 192 25.40 -3.99 5.21
C GLY A 192 25.25 -2.48 5.09
N LEU A 193 24.08 -2.08 4.59
CA LEU A 193 23.58 -0.73 4.77
C LEU A 193 23.29 -0.50 6.26
N GLN A 194 23.45 0.74 6.71
CA GLN A 194 23.18 1.17 8.08
C GLN A 194 22.01 2.15 8.12
N ARG A 195 21.29 2.17 9.25
CA ARG A 195 20.20 3.12 9.47
C ARG A 195 20.76 4.55 9.39
N GLY A 196 20.13 5.39 8.58
CA GLY A 196 20.58 6.75 8.28
C GLY A 196 21.43 6.91 7.02
N ASP A 197 21.91 5.82 6.40
CA ASP A 197 22.64 5.88 5.13
C ASP A 197 21.80 6.60 4.08
N ARG A 198 22.36 7.66 3.46
CA ARG A 198 21.67 8.38 2.39
C ARG A 198 21.92 7.68 1.07
N ILE A 199 20.90 7.06 0.52
CA ILE A 199 20.94 6.36 -0.77
C ILE A 199 20.90 7.40 -1.88
N THR A 200 22.03 7.56 -2.59
CA THR A 200 22.18 8.58 -3.64
C THR A 200 21.96 8.03 -5.03
N GLN A 201 22.30 6.76 -5.27
CA GLN A 201 22.10 6.11 -6.56
C GLN A 201 21.74 4.63 -6.41
N ILE A 202 20.96 4.12 -7.36
CA ILE A 202 20.71 2.69 -7.56
C ILE A 202 20.88 2.39 -9.05
N ASN A 203 21.70 1.39 -9.39
CA ASN A 203 22.03 1.03 -10.77
C ASN A 203 22.46 2.23 -11.63
N GLY A 204 23.26 3.14 -11.04
CA GLY A 204 23.73 4.38 -11.68
C GLY A 204 22.66 5.46 -11.87
N LYS A 205 21.42 5.25 -11.42
CA LYS A 205 20.36 6.27 -11.45
C LYS A 205 20.27 6.99 -10.11
N LYS A 206 20.12 8.31 -10.17
CA LYS A 206 20.04 9.16 -8.98
C LYS A 206 18.72 8.97 -8.22
N MET A 207 18.83 8.77 -6.91
CA MET A 207 17.71 8.69 -5.97
C MET A 207 17.52 10.05 -5.30
N TYR A 208 16.33 10.63 -5.48
CA TYR A 208 15.99 11.94 -4.89
C TYR A 208 15.15 11.79 -3.62
N SER A 209 14.37 10.72 -3.56
CA SER A 209 13.45 10.42 -2.47
C SER A 209 13.32 8.91 -2.29
N PHE A 210 12.76 8.47 -1.17
CA PHE A 210 12.57 7.05 -0.90
C PHE A 210 11.63 6.38 -1.92
N GLU A 211 10.65 7.13 -2.43
CA GLU A 211 9.67 6.67 -3.42
C GLU A 211 10.33 6.28 -4.76
N HIS A 212 11.57 6.68 -5.01
CA HIS A 212 12.33 6.27 -6.19
C HIS A 212 13.06 4.93 -6.00
N ILE A 213 13.32 4.53 -4.75
CA ILE A 213 14.14 3.37 -4.42
C ILE A 213 13.44 2.07 -4.80
N MET A 214 12.25 1.84 -4.24
CA MET A 214 11.52 0.58 -4.43
C MET A 214 11.19 0.30 -5.90
N PRO A 215 10.69 1.25 -6.71
CA PRO A 215 10.46 1.02 -8.13
C PRO A 215 11.74 0.68 -8.89
N GLU A 216 12.86 1.33 -8.58
CA GLU A 216 14.13 1.07 -9.27
C GLU A 216 14.66 -0.33 -8.97
N ILE A 217 14.58 -0.77 -7.71
CA ILE A 217 14.95 -2.13 -7.31
C ILE A 217 13.99 -3.15 -7.91
N ALA A 218 12.68 -2.89 -7.84
CA ALA A 218 11.66 -3.76 -8.42
C ALA A 218 11.86 -3.95 -9.93
N MET A 219 12.46 -2.99 -10.63
CA MET A 219 12.78 -3.05 -12.06
C MET A 219 14.02 -3.89 -12.41
N SER A 220 14.82 -4.26 -11.41
CA SER A 220 16.06 -5.01 -11.62
C SER A 220 15.79 -6.44 -12.10
N ARG A 221 16.77 -7.03 -12.79
CA ARG A 221 16.65 -8.41 -13.31
C ARG A 221 16.69 -9.38 -12.13
N LYS A 222 15.73 -10.33 -12.08
CA LYS A 222 15.71 -11.39 -11.06
C LYS A 222 17.06 -12.12 -11.04
N GLY A 223 17.62 -12.30 -9.84
CA GLY A 223 18.90 -12.98 -9.62
C GLY A 223 20.13 -12.17 -10.01
N SER A 224 19.99 -10.90 -10.36
CA SER A 224 21.12 -9.98 -10.57
C SER A 224 21.25 -9.05 -9.36
N PRO A 225 22.47 -8.83 -8.83
CA PRO A 225 22.67 -7.86 -7.76
C PRO A 225 22.38 -6.44 -8.26
N VAL A 226 21.96 -5.59 -7.34
CA VAL A 226 21.79 -4.16 -7.55
C VAL A 226 22.95 -3.41 -6.93
N SER A 227 23.45 -2.41 -7.65
CA SER A 227 24.45 -1.47 -7.14
C SER A 227 23.74 -0.33 -6.42
N ILE A 228 24.13 -0.05 -5.17
CA ILE A 228 23.53 0.96 -4.30
C ILE A 228 24.65 1.87 -3.79
N VAL A 229 24.64 3.13 -4.20
CA VAL A 229 25.64 4.11 -3.75
C VAL A 229 25.06 4.92 -2.60
N VAL A 230 25.71 4.88 -1.44
CA VAL A 230 25.28 5.56 -0.23
C VAL A 230 26.31 6.56 0.28
N GLU A 231 25.83 7.61 0.94
CA GLU A 231 26.64 8.47 1.78
C GLU A 231 26.37 8.14 3.25
N ARG A 232 27.42 7.77 3.98
CA ARG A 232 27.37 7.37 5.39
C ARG A 232 27.99 8.45 6.26
N GLU A 233 27.33 8.79 7.36
CA GLU A 233 27.88 9.74 8.34
C GLU A 233 29.23 9.23 8.88
N GLY A 234 30.25 10.09 8.90
CA GLY A 234 31.60 9.73 9.33
C GLY A 234 32.50 9.09 8.25
N VAL A 235 31.98 8.82 7.05
CA VAL A 235 32.76 8.32 5.91
C VAL A 235 32.83 9.39 4.82
N GLU A 236 34.03 9.85 4.46
CA GLU A 236 34.20 10.98 3.52
C GLU A 236 33.78 10.65 2.09
N GLN A 237 34.00 9.41 1.63
CA GLN A 237 33.68 8.99 0.26
C GLN A 237 32.40 8.15 0.23
N PRO A 238 31.55 8.30 -0.81
CA PRO A 238 30.41 7.42 -1.01
C PRO A 238 30.83 5.95 -1.07
N ILE A 239 30.00 5.09 -0.50
CA ILE A 239 30.20 3.64 -0.48
C ILE A 239 29.27 3.03 -1.50
N GLU A 240 29.79 2.15 -2.37
CA GLU A 240 28.97 1.34 -3.26
C GLU A 240 28.74 -0.04 -2.64
N PHE A 241 27.48 -0.43 -2.51
CA PHE A 241 27.06 -1.74 -2.03
C PHE A 241 26.48 -2.59 -3.15
N SER A 242 26.78 -3.88 -3.12
CA SER A 242 26.14 -4.92 -3.93
C SER A 242 25.16 -5.71 -3.07
N ALA A 243 23.87 -5.65 -3.42
CA ALA A 243 22.80 -6.36 -2.73
C ALA A 243 22.02 -7.23 -3.72
N LEU A 244 21.65 -8.46 -3.34
CA LEU A 244 20.82 -9.33 -4.17
C LEU A 244 19.34 -9.20 -3.77
N PRO A 245 18.47 -8.55 -4.58
CA PRO A 245 17.09 -8.33 -4.19
C PRO A 245 16.29 -9.63 -4.08
N VAL A 246 15.43 -9.71 -3.07
CA VAL A 246 14.51 -10.85 -2.85
C VAL A 246 13.10 -10.48 -3.24
N LYS A 247 12.31 -11.49 -3.64
CA LYS A 247 10.89 -11.30 -3.98
C LYS A 247 10.09 -11.18 -2.68
N ASN A 248 9.36 -10.08 -2.52
CA ASN A 248 8.41 -9.93 -1.43
C ASN A 248 7.21 -10.88 -1.68
N PRO A 249 6.84 -11.76 -0.73
CA PRO A 249 5.77 -12.74 -0.93
C PRO A 249 4.39 -12.08 -1.07
N MET A 250 4.16 -10.94 -0.41
CA MET A 250 2.87 -10.23 -0.48
C MET A 250 2.68 -9.46 -1.78
N THR A 251 3.72 -8.76 -2.25
CA THR A 251 3.60 -7.87 -3.43
C THR A 251 4.11 -8.51 -4.72
N GLY A 252 4.90 -9.57 -4.61
CA GLY A 252 5.60 -10.21 -5.72
C GLY A 252 6.75 -9.37 -6.31
N LEU A 253 7.03 -8.18 -5.78
CA LEU A 253 8.08 -7.29 -6.26
C LEU A 253 9.43 -7.61 -5.64
N LEU A 254 10.50 -7.35 -6.38
CA LEU A 254 11.86 -7.40 -5.84
C LEU A 254 12.10 -6.21 -4.92
N GLY A 255 12.77 -6.46 -3.79
CA GLY A 255 13.13 -5.43 -2.81
C GLY A 255 14.40 -5.81 -2.05
N ILE A 256 14.94 -4.85 -1.30
CA ILE A 256 16.08 -5.05 -0.39
C ILE A 256 15.69 -4.96 1.09
N GLN A 257 14.37 -4.98 1.38
CA GLN A 257 13.80 -5.00 2.74
C GLN A 257 14.28 -3.84 3.64
N ILE A 258 14.06 -2.62 3.15
CA ILE A 258 14.27 -1.38 3.92
C ILE A 258 12.97 -0.58 3.95
N ASP A 259 12.76 0.21 5.00
CA ASP A 259 11.65 1.16 5.12
C ASP A 259 12.16 2.60 5.21
N PRO A 260 11.32 3.59 4.86
CA PRO A 260 11.71 4.99 5.01
C PRO A 260 11.99 5.34 6.48
N PRO A 261 12.83 6.35 6.74
CA PRO A 261 13.07 6.79 8.10
C PRO A 261 11.79 7.36 8.73
N ILE A 262 11.64 7.07 10.01
CA ILE A 262 10.58 7.61 10.86
C ILE A 262 11.21 8.48 11.95
N THR A 263 10.52 9.55 12.30
CA THR A 263 10.94 10.45 13.38
C THR A 263 10.69 9.82 14.73
N THR A 264 11.21 10.44 15.79
CA THR A 264 10.92 10.06 17.18
C THR A 264 9.68 10.75 17.75
N GLN A 265 8.90 11.45 16.91
CA GLN A 265 7.69 12.16 17.29
C GLN A 265 6.45 11.30 17.05
N ILE A 266 5.56 11.25 18.05
CA ILE A 266 4.26 10.59 17.98
C ILE A 266 3.32 11.39 17.07
N LYS A 267 2.50 10.68 16.29
CA LYS A 267 1.52 11.27 15.38
C LYS A 267 0.66 12.34 16.08
N THR A 268 0.61 13.52 15.47
CA THR A 268 -0.26 14.62 15.89
C THR A 268 -1.70 14.36 15.47
N THR A 269 -2.65 14.51 16.39
CA THR A 269 -4.08 14.41 16.13
C THR A 269 -4.88 15.04 17.26
N ASP A 270 -5.94 15.77 16.91
CA ASP A 270 -6.93 16.28 17.85
C ASP A 270 -8.19 15.39 17.91
N ASP A 271 -8.30 14.38 17.04
CA ASP A 271 -9.41 13.43 17.03
C ASP A 271 -9.36 12.57 18.31
N PRO A 272 -10.35 12.65 19.21
CA PRO A 272 -10.36 11.90 20.47
C PRO A 272 -10.22 10.39 20.28
N GLU A 273 -10.77 9.83 19.19
CA GLU A 273 -10.68 8.39 18.92
C GLU A 273 -9.26 7.98 18.52
N LEU A 274 -8.58 8.79 17.71
CA LEU A 274 -7.19 8.54 17.34
C LEU A 274 -6.23 8.75 18.53
N VAL A 275 -6.49 9.76 19.37
CA VAL A 275 -5.76 9.96 20.64
C VAL A 275 -5.85 8.69 21.50
N ARG A 276 -7.06 8.15 21.66
CA ARG A 276 -7.32 6.94 22.43
C ARG A 276 -6.63 5.70 21.84
N GLN A 277 -6.66 5.54 20.50
CA GLN A 277 -5.96 4.45 19.80
C GLN A 277 -4.43 4.53 19.97
N ILE A 278 -3.85 5.73 19.89
CA ILE A 278 -2.43 5.95 20.14
C ILE A 278 -2.06 5.54 21.57
N SER A 279 -2.84 5.96 22.56
CA SER A 279 -2.60 5.60 23.97
C SER A 279 -2.66 4.09 24.22
N MET A 280 -3.65 3.39 23.66
CA MET A 280 -3.74 1.92 23.75
C MET A 280 -2.52 1.25 23.14
N LEU A 281 -2.17 1.64 21.91
CA LEU A 281 -1.07 1.05 21.17
C LEU A 281 0.28 1.33 21.87
N ALA A 282 0.49 2.54 22.38
CA ALA A 282 1.68 2.87 23.16
C ALA A 282 1.81 2.03 24.44
N GLY A 283 0.68 1.76 25.12
CA GLY A 283 0.64 0.84 26.26
C GLY A 283 1.12 -0.58 25.92
N GLU A 284 0.80 -1.08 24.72
CA GLU A 284 1.29 -2.39 24.25
C GLU A 284 2.81 -2.44 24.12
N PHE A 285 3.49 -1.33 23.87
CA PHE A 285 4.95 -1.26 23.80
C PHE A 285 5.61 -0.91 25.14
N GLY A 286 4.84 -0.91 26.25
CA GLY A 286 5.37 -0.54 27.57
C GLY A 286 5.55 0.97 27.75
N LEU A 287 4.88 1.79 26.93
CA LEU A 287 4.96 3.25 26.96
C LEU A 287 3.56 3.88 27.20
N PRO A 288 2.85 3.49 28.27
CA PRO A 288 1.44 3.86 28.47
C PRO A 288 1.20 5.36 28.69
N MET A 289 2.26 6.13 28.93
CA MET A 289 2.18 7.57 29.16
C MET A 289 2.26 8.39 27.88
N LEU A 290 2.56 7.80 26.72
CA LEU A 290 2.70 8.54 25.47
C LEU A 290 1.37 9.15 25.02
N GLN A 291 1.48 10.37 24.51
CA GLN A 291 0.39 11.16 23.97
C GLN A 291 0.74 11.65 22.56
N PRO A 292 -0.24 12.09 21.76
CA PRO A 292 0.03 12.80 20.51
C PRO A 292 1.02 13.95 20.72
N GLU A 293 1.86 14.18 19.71
CA GLU A 293 2.92 15.21 19.69
C GLU A 293 4.13 14.98 20.60
N ASP A 294 4.09 14.01 21.51
CA ASP A 294 5.26 13.64 22.31
C ASP A 294 6.45 13.27 21.43
N ARG A 295 7.65 13.55 21.93
CA ARG A 295 8.89 13.15 21.27
C ARG A 295 9.75 12.32 22.21
N LEU A 296 10.17 11.16 21.74
CA LEU A 296 11.17 10.37 22.46
C LEU A 296 12.55 10.91 22.10
N VAL A 297 13.34 11.25 23.12
CA VAL A 297 14.59 11.98 22.93
C VAL A 297 15.81 11.22 23.41
N GLU A 298 15.68 10.37 24.44
CA GLU A 298 16.80 9.61 24.99
C GLU A 298 16.39 8.21 25.44
N ILE A 299 17.36 7.30 25.43
CA ILE A 299 17.29 5.96 26.01
C ILE A 299 18.48 5.80 26.95
N ASP A 300 18.25 5.58 28.24
CA ASP A 300 19.30 5.56 29.29
C ASP A 300 20.28 6.75 29.21
N GLY A 301 19.74 7.94 28.94
CA GLY A 301 20.50 9.19 28.81
C GLY A 301 21.31 9.33 27.51
N GLN A 302 21.21 8.37 26.59
CA GLN A 302 21.81 8.46 25.26
C GLN A 302 20.78 9.02 24.25
N PRO A 303 21.17 9.96 23.37
CA PRO A 303 20.26 10.53 22.38
C PRO A 303 19.67 9.46 21.46
N MET A 304 18.35 9.49 21.31
CA MET A 304 17.61 8.62 20.42
C MET A 304 17.50 9.26 19.03
N ARG A 305 17.85 8.51 17.98
CA ARG A 305 17.79 8.97 16.58
C ARG A 305 16.58 8.38 15.86
N SER A 306 16.13 7.21 16.28
CA SER A 306 15.04 6.47 15.66
C SER A 306 14.24 5.70 16.71
N PRO A 307 12.92 5.51 16.52
CA PRO A 307 12.13 4.60 17.35
C PRO A 307 12.66 3.17 17.39
N PHE A 308 13.34 2.72 16.32
CA PHE A 308 13.95 1.39 16.28
C PHE A 308 15.11 1.24 17.27
N ASP A 309 15.69 2.34 17.78
CA ASP A 309 16.70 2.30 18.85
C ASP A 309 16.15 1.68 20.14
N LEU A 310 14.82 1.72 20.36
CA LEU A 310 14.16 1.03 21.48
C LEU A 310 14.21 -0.49 21.33
N ILE A 311 14.12 -0.99 20.10
CA ILE A 311 14.18 -2.43 19.80
C ILE A 311 15.61 -2.90 19.98
N ASP A 312 16.58 -2.21 19.36
CA ASP A 312 18.00 -2.49 19.54
C ASP A 312 18.39 -2.47 21.03
N LYS A 313 17.86 -1.49 21.79
CA LYS A 313 18.08 -1.42 23.23
C LYS A 313 17.46 -2.61 23.96
N ALA A 314 16.24 -3.01 23.61
CA ALA A 314 15.57 -4.15 24.23
C ALA A 314 16.36 -5.43 24.00
N GLU A 315 16.86 -5.65 22.78
CA GLU A 315 17.71 -6.79 22.42
C GLU A 315 19.01 -6.81 23.26
N GLN A 316 19.66 -5.65 23.40
CA GLN A 316 20.91 -5.50 24.14
C GLN A 316 20.74 -5.51 25.67
N SER A 317 19.51 -5.34 26.19
CA SER A 317 19.32 -5.19 27.64
C SER A 317 19.46 -6.49 28.42
N GLY A 318 19.39 -7.65 27.73
CA GLY A 318 19.35 -8.96 28.38
C GLY A 318 18.12 -9.15 29.27
N GLY A 319 17.02 -8.43 29.00
CA GLY A 319 15.79 -8.46 29.78
C GLY A 319 15.73 -7.46 30.92
N ASN A 320 16.80 -6.69 31.15
CA ASN A 320 16.78 -5.63 32.14
C ASN A 320 15.92 -4.46 31.66
N PRO A 321 15.10 -3.84 32.55
CA PRO A 321 14.39 -2.62 32.23
C PRO A 321 15.34 -1.47 31.87
N PHE A 322 14.89 -0.59 30.98
CA PHE A 322 15.61 0.61 30.59
C PHE A 322 14.69 1.83 30.58
N SER A 323 15.31 3.00 30.71
CA SER A 323 14.61 4.28 30.77
C SER A 323 14.50 4.93 29.39
N VAL A 324 13.35 5.58 29.15
CA VAL A 324 13.09 6.38 27.94
C VAL A 324 12.67 7.77 28.37
N THR A 325 13.38 8.79 27.87
CA THR A 325 13.03 10.19 28.09
C THR A 325 12.09 10.68 27.00
N ILE A 326 10.97 11.26 27.42
CA ILE A 326 9.90 11.80 26.58
C ILE A 326 9.86 13.32 26.78
N GLU A 327 9.95 14.07 25.69
CA GLU A 327 9.72 15.51 25.66
C GLU A 327 8.25 15.79 25.33
N ARG A 328 7.57 16.55 26.21
CA ARG A 328 6.19 17.00 26.06
C ARG A 328 6.09 18.49 26.35
N ALA A 329 5.68 19.27 25.34
CA ALA A 329 5.48 20.72 25.46
C ALA A 329 6.69 21.46 26.11
N GLY A 330 7.92 21.02 25.81
CA GLY A 330 9.16 21.58 26.36
C GLY A 330 9.54 21.09 27.78
N SER A 331 8.76 20.18 28.37
CA SER A 331 9.09 19.47 29.61
C SER A 331 9.54 18.04 29.34
N THR A 332 10.35 17.45 30.22
CA THR A 332 10.83 16.07 30.09
C THR A 332 10.15 15.16 31.12
N LEU A 333 9.71 14.00 30.67
CA LEU A 333 9.16 12.90 31.45
C LEU A 333 10.03 11.66 31.23
N THR A 334 10.05 10.73 32.18
CA THR A 334 10.78 9.47 32.02
C THR A 334 9.82 8.30 32.18
N SER A 335 9.88 7.35 31.25
CA SER A 335 9.15 6.08 31.30
C SER A 335 10.13 4.91 31.43
N GLN A 336 9.69 3.82 32.06
CA GLN A 336 10.47 2.59 32.20
C GLN A 336 9.88 1.54 31.28
N VAL A 337 10.69 1.01 30.37
CA VAL A 337 10.32 -0.07 29.47
C VAL A 337 10.92 -1.35 30.00
N SER A 338 10.10 -2.40 30.14
CA SER A 338 10.54 -3.74 30.52
C SER A 338 10.52 -4.65 29.30
N PRO A 339 11.67 -5.05 28.77
CA PRO A 339 11.75 -5.96 27.63
C PRO A 339 11.17 -7.33 27.95
N VAL A 340 10.65 -7.99 26.93
CA VAL A 340 10.11 -9.34 27.03
C VAL A 340 10.86 -10.27 26.08
N ARG A 341 10.84 -11.57 26.36
CA ARG A 341 11.41 -12.53 25.42
C ARG A 341 10.67 -12.51 24.10
N GLU A 342 11.43 -12.58 23.02
CA GLU A 342 10.91 -12.72 21.67
C GLU A 342 10.13 -14.04 21.52
N LEU A 343 9.20 -14.07 20.57
CA LEU A 343 8.46 -15.28 20.19
C LEU A 343 8.88 -15.68 18.77
N GLN A 344 8.81 -16.96 18.45
CA GLN A 344 9.02 -17.42 17.08
C GLN A 344 7.89 -16.92 16.18
N LEU A 345 8.22 -16.66 14.92
CA LEU A 345 7.26 -16.27 13.90
C LEU A 345 7.10 -17.41 12.89
N GLY A 346 5.87 -17.92 12.77
CA GLY A 346 5.48 -18.88 11.76
C GLY A 346 4.45 -18.29 10.81
N GLN A 347 4.31 -18.85 9.61
CA GLN A 347 3.21 -18.52 8.71
C GLN A 347 2.12 -19.59 8.76
N ILE A 348 0.86 -19.16 8.68
CA ILE A 348 -0.30 -20.04 8.61
C ILE A 348 -1.12 -19.71 7.37
N SER A 349 -1.64 -20.73 6.69
CA SER A 349 -2.55 -20.53 5.56
C SER A 349 -3.98 -20.31 6.07
N THR A 350 -4.55 -19.17 5.71
CA THR A 350 -5.94 -18.81 5.96
C THR A 350 -6.73 -18.83 4.65
N GLY A 351 -8.07 -18.78 4.72
CA GLY A 351 -8.91 -18.70 3.51
C GLY A 351 -8.61 -17.47 2.63
N ASP A 352 -8.02 -16.42 3.20
CA ASP A 352 -7.71 -15.15 2.55
C ASP A 352 -6.21 -14.96 2.21
N GLY A 353 -5.37 -15.98 2.45
CA GLY A 353 -3.92 -15.93 2.19
C GLY A 353 -3.06 -16.41 3.36
N GLU A 354 -1.76 -16.12 3.33
CA GLU A 354 -0.83 -16.45 4.42
C GLU A 354 -0.82 -15.34 5.48
N MET A 355 -0.78 -15.73 6.75
CA MET A 355 -0.70 -14.80 7.88
C MET A 355 0.43 -15.22 8.82
N ALA A 356 1.18 -14.25 9.33
CA ALA A 356 2.18 -14.51 10.37
C ALA A 356 1.51 -14.69 11.74
N ILE A 357 2.01 -15.62 12.54
CA ILE A 357 1.58 -15.85 13.91
C ILE A 357 2.80 -15.99 14.83
N ALA A 358 2.74 -15.31 15.98
CA ALA A 358 3.74 -15.47 17.03
C ALA A 358 3.44 -16.70 17.89
N HIS A 359 4.44 -17.55 18.11
CA HIS A 359 4.30 -18.80 18.86
C HIS A 359 5.58 -19.20 19.59
N THR A 360 5.48 -20.23 20.45
CA THR A 360 6.64 -20.94 21.02
C THR A 360 6.50 -22.42 20.72
N LEU A 361 7.29 -22.95 19.78
CA LEU A 361 7.22 -24.33 19.28
C LEU A 361 5.82 -24.79 18.85
N GLY A 362 5.00 -23.88 18.30
CA GLY A 362 3.61 -24.11 17.90
C GLY A 362 2.57 -23.77 18.96
N LEU A 363 2.97 -23.40 20.18
CA LEU A 363 2.06 -22.87 21.20
C LEU A 363 1.70 -21.43 20.87
N ALA A 364 0.41 -21.16 20.68
CA ALA A 364 -0.12 -19.82 20.43
C ALA A 364 -1.17 -19.46 21.49
N GLY A 365 -1.25 -18.15 21.79
CA GLY A 365 -2.23 -17.61 22.71
C GLY A 365 -3.65 -17.62 22.13
N VAL A 366 -4.62 -17.50 23.03
CA VAL A 366 -6.05 -17.42 22.69
C VAL A 366 -6.47 -15.96 22.47
N MET A 367 -7.60 -15.75 21.80
CA MET A 367 -8.19 -14.43 21.63
C MET A 367 -8.57 -13.83 22.99
N MET A 368 -8.21 -12.57 23.21
CA MET A 368 -8.63 -11.79 24.36
C MET A 368 -9.10 -10.39 23.95
N VAL A 369 -9.83 -9.72 24.84
CA VAL A 369 -10.06 -8.29 24.76
C VAL A 369 -8.78 -7.57 25.18
N ASN A 370 -8.31 -6.62 24.37
CA ASN A 370 -7.11 -5.85 24.65
C ASN A 370 -7.13 -5.28 26.08
N PRO A 371 -6.15 -5.62 26.92
CA PRO A 371 -6.15 -5.21 28.33
C PRO A 371 -5.86 -3.72 28.52
N ASN A 372 -5.27 -3.06 27.51
CA ASN A 372 -5.04 -1.61 27.52
C ASN A 372 -6.27 -0.82 27.06
N ALA A 373 -7.34 -1.48 26.61
CA ALA A 373 -8.59 -0.82 26.24
C ALA A 373 -9.27 -0.22 27.48
N SER A 374 -9.97 0.90 27.30
CA SER A 374 -10.81 1.45 28.36
C SER A 374 -12.17 0.72 28.43
N PRO A 375 -12.89 0.78 29.55
CA PRO A 375 -14.24 0.21 29.63
C PRO A 375 -15.24 0.79 28.62
N GLU A 376 -15.00 1.99 28.08
CA GLU A 376 -15.86 2.60 27.06
C GLU A 376 -15.66 1.96 25.67
N ASP A 377 -14.51 1.31 25.48
CA ASP A 377 -14.07 0.68 24.23
C ASP A 377 -14.61 -0.73 24.04
N THR A 378 -15.18 -1.28 25.10
CA THR A 378 -15.83 -2.57 25.11
C THR A 378 -17.33 -2.38 25.14
N LYS A 379 -18.05 -3.12 24.30
CA LYS A 379 -19.51 -3.11 24.22
C LYS A 379 -20.07 -4.46 24.63
N GLN A 380 -21.38 -4.48 24.86
CA GLN A 380 -22.15 -5.71 25.03
C GLN A 380 -21.67 -6.60 26.18
N GLY A 381 -21.20 -5.97 27.26
CA GLY A 381 -20.79 -6.65 28.49
C GLY A 381 -19.36 -7.20 28.48
N LEU A 382 -18.59 -7.03 27.40
CA LEU A 382 -17.16 -7.32 27.36
C LEU A 382 -16.39 -6.33 28.24
N MET A 383 -15.28 -6.79 28.82
CA MET A 383 -14.37 -5.97 29.62
C MET A 383 -12.91 -6.15 29.15
N PRO A 384 -12.06 -5.11 29.32
CA PRO A 384 -10.62 -5.24 29.05
C PRO A 384 -10.01 -6.44 29.79
N GLY A 385 -9.21 -7.24 29.10
CA GLY A 385 -8.59 -8.44 29.67
C GLY A 385 -9.46 -9.71 29.66
N ASP A 386 -10.73 -9.64 29.27
CA ASP A 386 -11.57 -10.83 29.09
C ASP A 386 -10.92 -11.79 28.07
N VAL A 387 -10.74 -13.06 28.44
CA VAL A 387 -10.19 -14.11 27.57
C VAL A 387 -11.34 -14.92 26.99
N PHE A 388 -11.38 -15.14 25.67
CA PHE A 388 -12.50 -15.86 25.05
C PHE A 388 -12.38 -17.38 25.28
N ALA A 389 -13.25 -17.91 26.14
CA ALA A 389 -13.40 -19.36 26.34
C ALA A 389 -14.18 -20.01 25.21
N ARG A 390 -15.17 -19.31 24.64
CA ARG A 390 -15.98 -19.80 23.52
C ARG A 390 -16.56 -18.68 22.67
N VAL A 391 -16.56 -18.88 21.35
CA VAL A 391 -17.22 -18.02 20.36
C VAL A 391 -18.07 -18.89 19.44
N GLY A 392 -19.40 -18.83 19.59
CA GLY A 392 -20.28 -19.81 18.94
C GLY A 392 -19.97 -21.23 19.40
N ASP A 393 -19.60 -22.12 18.48
CA ASP A 393 -19.24 -23.51 18.78
C ASP A 393 -17.74 -23.73 18.98
N LYS A 394 -16.93 -22.69 18.81
CA LYS A 394 -15.46 -22.79 18.88
C LYS A 394 -14.97 -22.46 20.29
N ALA A 395 -14.36 -23.43 20.96
CA ALA A 395 -13.70 -23.24 22.25
C ALA A 395 -12.29 -22.66 22.07
N PHE A 396 -11.93 -21.67 22.89
CA PHE A 396 -10.62 -21.00 22.94
C PHE A 396 -10.04 -20.70 21.55
N PRO A 397 -10.75 -19.91 20.73
CA PRO A 397 -10.30 -19.59 19.39
C PRO A 397 -9.02 -18.75 19.41
N SER A 398 -8.21 -18.89 18.37
CA SER A 398 -7.23 -17.85 18.03
C SER A 398 -7.95 -16.55 17.61
N VAL A 399 -7.20 -15.46 17.47
CA VAL A 399 -7.77 -14.16 17.06
C VAL A 399 -8.43 -14.27 15.66
N ASP A 400 -7.76 -14.90 14.70
CA ASP A 400 -8.26 -15.07 13.35
C ASP A 400 -9.53 -15.94 13.29
N GLU A 401 -9.55 -17.07 14.00
CA GLU A 401 -10.73 -17.93 14.09
C GLU A 401 -11.90 -17.19 14.73
N GLY A 402 -11.65 -16.48 15.84
CA GLY A 402 -12.66 -15.73 16.57
C GLY A 402 -13.28 -14.63 15.71
N ILE A 403 -12.46 -13.80 15.06
CA ILE A 403 -12.92 -12.74 14.17
C ILE A 403 -13.67 -13.31 12.95
N THR A 404 -13.20 -14.42 12.39
CA THR A 404 -13.88 -15.09 11.27
C THR A 404 -15.29 -15.54 11.65
N ILE A 405 -15.45 -16.15 12.83
CA ILE A 405 -16.76 -16.58 13.35
C ILE A 405 -17.67 -15.37 13.60
N VAL A 406 -17.14 -14.29 14.19
CA VAL A 406 -17.91 -13.06 14.42
C VAL A 406 -18.41 -12.49 13.09
N LYS A 407 -17.53 -12.34 12.10
CA LYS A 407 -17.92 -11.83 10.76
C LYS A 407 -18.95 -12.71 10.07
N ALA A 408 -18.79 -14.04 10.15
CA ALA A 408 -19.74 -14.99 9.55
C ALA A 408 -21.16 -14.89 10.16
N ASN A 409 -21.29 -14.29 11.34
CA ASN A 409 -22.55 -14.06 12.03
C ASN A 409 -23.06 -12.61 11.93
N ALA A 410 -22.60 -11.82 10.94
CA ALA A 410 -23.07 -10.45 10.73
C ALA A 410 -24.61 -10.32 10.74
N GLY A 411 -25.11 -9.39 11.55
CA GLY A 411 -26.55 -9.16 11.74
C GLY A 411 -27.29 -10.18 12.61
N LYS A 412 -26.61 -11.21 13.15
CA LYS A 412 -27.21 -12.25 14.00
C LYS A 412 -26.77 -12.09 15.46
N GLN A 413 -27.49 -12.74 16.37
CA GLN A 413 -27.02 -12.95 17.73
C GLN A 413 -25.94 -14.03 17.75
N LEU A 414 -24.96 -13.86 18.64
CA LEU A 414 -23.87 -14.78 18.86
C LEU A 414 -23.66 -14.96 20.35
N THR A 415 -23.62 -16.22 20.80
CA THR A 415 -23.28 -16.55 22.19
C THR A 415 -21.77 -16.59 22.35
N LEU A 416 -21.29 -15.93 23.39
CA LEU A 416 -19.90 -15.90 23.81
C LEU A 416 -19.79 -16.43 25.24
N GLU A 417 -18.65 -17.03 25.54
CA GLU A 417 -18.23 -17.28 26.91
C GLU A 417 -16.83 -16.70 27.08
N VAL A 418 -16.66 -15.87 28.11
CA VAL A 418 -15.37 -15.26 28.44
C VAL A 418 -14.93 -15.66 29.85
N LEU A 419 -13.61 -15.80 30.02
CA LEU A 419 -12.96 -15.88 31.32
C LEU A 419 -12.59 -14.46 31.74
N ARG A 420 -13.24 -13.97 32.79
CA ARG A 420 -12.99 -12.66 33.37
C ARG A 420 -12.10 -12.80 34.60
N GLY A 421 -11.07 -11.96 34.69
CA GLY A 421 -10.16 -11.97 35.83
C GLY A 421 -10.90 -11.71 37.14
N ASN A 422 -10.71 -12.58 38.13
CA ASN A 422 -11.28 -12.45 39.46
C ASN A 422 -10.16 -12.58 40.52
N PRO A 423 -9.93 -11.58 41.39
CA PRO A 423 -8.84 -11.61 42.37
C PRO A 423 -8.88 -12.80 43.35
N GLU A 424 -10.06 -13.37 43.63
CA GLU A 424 -10.24 -14.44 44.61
C GLU A 424 -10.16 -15.84 43.98
N SER A 425 -10.69 -16.00 42.77
CA SER A 425 -10.81 -17.30 42.07
C SER A 425 -9.94 -17.43 40.81
N GLY A 426 -9.15 -16.40 40.48
CA GLY A 426 -8.35 -16.30 39.26
C GLY A 426 -9.18 -15.90 38.05
N TYR A 427 -10.13 -16.75 37.65
CA TYR A 427 -11.04 -16.48 36.53
C TYR A 427 -12.47 -16.94 36.81
N GLU A 428 -13.45 -16.13 36.43
CA GLU A 428 -14.87 -16.49 36.40
C GLU A 428 -15.38 -16.61 34.95
N ARG A 429 -16.28 -17.57 34.70
CA ARG A 429 -16.92 -17.73 33.39
C ARG A 429 -18.14 -16.82 33.29
N VAL A 430 -18.14 -15.95 32.30
CA VAL A 430 -19.26 -15.06 32.00
C VAL A 430 -19.82 -15.44 30.63
N ASN A 431 -21.09 -15.82 30.60
CA ASN A 431 -21.82 -16.04 29.36
C ASN A 431 -22.43 -14.71 28.90
N LEU A 432 -22.18 -14.35 27.64
CA LEU A 432 -22.68 -13.13 27.01
C LEU A 432 -23.45 -13.49 25.75
N GLU A 433 -24.62 -12.89 25.58
CA GLU A 433 -25.31 -12.88 24.29
C GLU A 433 -25.07 -11.52 23.64
N VAL A 434 -24.39 -11.53 22.50
CA VAL A 434 -24.06 -10.31 21.77
C VAL A 434 -24.76 -10.27 20.43
N GLN A 435 -25.13 -9.07 20.01
CA GLN A 435 -25.60 -8.78 18.67
C GLN A 435 -24.41 -8.40 17.79
N VAL A 436 -24.18 -9.16 16.72
CA VAL A 436 -23.16 -8.82 15.74
C VAL A 436 -23.71 -7.72 14.81
N THR A 437 -22.93 -6.66 14.62
CA THR A 437 -23.28 -5.58 13.69
C THR A 437 -23.37 -6.09 12.25
N ALA A 438 -24.01 -5.32 11.36
CA ALA A 438 -24.03 -5.62 9.92
C ALA A 438 -22.62 -5.65 9.30
N SER A 439 -21.66 -4.93 9.89
CA SER A 439 -20.25 -4.94 9.51
C SER A 439 -19.45 -6.10 10.12
N GLY A 440 -20.07 -7.03 10.85
CA GLY A 440 -19.39 -8.18 11.42
C GLY A 440 -18.50 -7.85 12.63
N THR A 441 -18.95 -6.96 13.52
CA THR A 441 -18.22 -6.56 14.73
C THR A 441 -19.10 -6.69 15.97
N ILE A 442 -18.47 -6.82 17.15
CA ILE A 442 -19.17 -6.88 18.45
C ILE A 442 -18.71 -5.78 19.43
N GLY A 443 -17.78 -4.92 19.01
CA GLY A 443 -17.38 -3.70 19.73
C GLY A 443 -16.30 -3.93 20.79
N PHE A 444 -15.12 -4.39 20.38
CA PHE A 444 -13.91 -4.48 21.21
C PHE A 444 -12.65 -4.50 20.32
N TYR A 445 -11.49 -4.27 20.92
CA TYR A 445 -10.18 -4.42 20.27
C TYR A 445 -9.60 -5.80 20.60
N PRO A 446 -9.32 -6.67 19.61
CA PRO A 446 -8.75 -7.98 19.87
C PRO A 446 -7.26 -7.89 20.20
N ALA A 447 -6.80 -8.78 21.08
CA ALA A 447 -5.39 -9.02 21.37
C ALA A 447 -5.13 -10.52 21.52
N MET A 448 -3.85 -10.91 21.51
CA MET A 448 -3.42 -12.26 21.86
C MET A 448 -3.10 -12.35 23.34
N SER A 449 -3.43 -13.49 23.96
CA SER A 449 -3.16 -13.73 25.37
C SER A 449 -1.70 -14.00 25.72
N THR A 450 -0.80 -14.10 24.73
CA THR A 450 0.59 -14.58 24.87
C THR A 450 1.40 -13.85 25.94
N GLY A 451 1.23 -12.52 26.06
CA GLY A 451 1.90 -11.68 27.06
C GLY A 451 1.15 -11.52 28.39
N HIS A 452 -0.04 -12.10 28.53
CA HIS A 452 -0.95 -11.83 29.65
C HIS A 452 -1.41 -13.10 30.39
N SER A 453 -1.37 -14.26 29.74
CA SER A 453 -1.68 -15.55 30.35
C SER A 453 -0.96 -16.68 29.62
N SER A 454 -1.00 -17.87 30.22
CA SER A 454 -0.48 -19.11 29.65
C SER A 454 -1.57 -20.01 29.09
N PHE A 455 -2.75 -19.45 28.77
CA PHE A 455 -3.79 -20.16 28.03
C PHE A 455 -3.34 -20.42 26.61
N VAL A 456 -3.48 -21.67 26.17
CA VAL A 456 -3.09 -22.09 24.83
C VAL A 456 -4.29 -22.41 23.97
N HIS A 457 -4.24 -21.97 22.73
CA HIS A 457 -5.09 -22.47 21.67
C HIS A 457 -4.63 -23.90 21.26
N LYS A 458 -5.44 -24.61 20.47
CA LYS A 458 -5.01 -25.89 19.90
C LYS A 458 -3.81 -25.62 18.95
N PRO A 459 -2.73 -26.39 19.00
CA PRO A 459 -1.56 -26.11 18.16
C PRO A 459 -1.93 -25.98 16.68
N ILE A 460 -1.45 -24.91 16.05
CA ILE A 460 -1.77 -24.58 14.66
C ILE A 460 -0.72 -25.22 13.76
N LYS A 461 -1.15 -25.72 12.60
CA LYS A 461 -0.22 -26.19 11.56
C LYS A 461 0.46 -25.00 10.91
N ILE A 462 1.76 -24.91 11.09
CA ILE A 462 2.59 -23.88 10.48
C ILE A 462 2.91 -24.31 9.05
N ALA A 463 2.68 -23.40 8.10
CA ALA A 463 2.92 -23.59 6.66
C ALA A 463 4.40 -23.45 6.30
N SER A 464 5.11 -22.55 6.98
CA SER A 464 6.57 -22.37 6.92
C SER A 464 7.06 -21.61 8.15
N ILE A 465 8.30 -21.88 8.56
CA ILE A 465 9.02 -21.05 9.52
C ILE A 465 9.63 -19.90 8.73
N VAL A 466 9.55 -18.68 9.27
CA VAL A 466 10.32 -17.57 8.72
C VAL A 466 11.75 -17.74 9.22
N GLU A 467 12.56 -18.53 8.52
CA GLU A 467 13.98 -18.69 8.85
C GLU A 467 14.74 -17.39 8.57
N ARG A 468 15.65 -17.03 9.48
CA ARG A 468 16.56 -15.88 9.31
C ARG A 468 17.49 -16.16 8.11
N GLY A 469 17.34 -15.41 7.02
CA GLY A 469 18.34 -15.33 5.94
C GLY A 469 18.21 -16.29 4.76
N GLU A 470 17.26 -17.24 4.73
CA GLU A 470 17.05 -18.08 3.55
C GLU A 470 15.86 -17.60 2.70
N ALA A 471 16.18 -17.08 1.52
CA ALA A 471 15.18 -16.80 0.49
C ALA A 471 14.67 -18.11 -0.11
N GLU A 472 13.60 -18.68 0.46
CA GLU A 472 12.93 -19.81 -0.18
C GLU A 472 12.45 -19.43 -1.60
N GLU A 473 12.56 -20.38 -2.53
CA GLU A 473 11.97 -20.26 -3.85
C GLU A 473 10.46 -20.06 -3.71
N ALA A 474 9.95 -18.93 -4.21
CA ALA A 474 8.53 -18.55 -4.20
C ALA A 474 7.56 -19.54 -4.89
N ASP A 475 8.03 -20.69 -5.35
CA ASP A 475 7.25 -21.78 -5.98
C ASP A 475 7.24 -23.08 -5.14
N ALA A 476 7.90 -23.11 -3.97
CA ALA A 476 7.80 -24.24 -3.05
C ALA A 476 6.40 -24.28 -2.41
N LYS A 477 5.67 -25.38 -2.60
CA LYS A 477 4.39 -25.58 -1.90
C LYS A 477 4.63 -25.55 -0.38
N PRO A 478 3.74 -24.92 0.41
CA PRO A 478 3.89 -24.87 1.86
C PRO A 478 4.02 -26.29 2.42
N LYS A 479 5.16 -26.57 3.04
CA LYS A 479 5.38 -27.82 3.77
C LYS A 479 4.75 -27.62 5.15
N HIS A 480 3.57 -28.17 5.37
CA HIS A 480 2.99 -28.19 6.71
C HIS A 480 3.97 -28.87 7.68
N LEU A 481 4.54 -28.08 8.58
CA LEU A 481 5.43 -28.54 9.63
C LEU A 481 4.56 -28.91 10.84
N ASP A 482 4.61 -30.19 11.23
CA ASP A 482 4.06 -30.60 12.51
C ASP A 482 4.97 -30.01 13.60
N THR A 483 4.42 -29.11 14.40
CA THR A 483 5.17 -28.44 15.47
C THR A 483 5.25 -29.33 16.70
N PRO A 484 6.29 -29.20 17.55
CA PRO A 484 6.41 -30.00 18.76
C PRO A 484 5.20 -29.88 19.70
N ALA A 485 4.50 -28.74 19.70
CA ALA A 485 3.31 -28.54 20.54
C ALA A 485 2.12 -29.43 20.15
N MET A 486 2.06 -29.95 18.92
CA MET A 486 0.93 -30.75 18.40
C MET A 486 0.60 -31.97 19.27
N THR A 487 1.61 -32.55 19.93
CA THR A 487 1.45 -33.71 20.81
C THR A 487 1.24 -33.34 22.28
N LEU A 488 1.47 -32.08 22.66
CA LEU A 488 1.41 -31.61 24.04
C LEU A 488 -0.01 -31.20 24.44
N ILE A 489 -0.71 -30.46 23.58
CA ILE A 489 -2.00 -29.86 23.91
C ILE A 489 -3.15 -30.66 23.30
N GLU A 490 -3.76 -31.49 24.14
CA GLU A 490 -4.94 -32.29 23.77
C GLU A 490 -6.24 -31.45 23.83
N TYR A 491 -6.36 -30.61 24.87
CA TYR A 491 -7.55 -29.81 25.13
C TYR A 491 -7.26 -28.30 24.97
N PRO A 492 -7.91 -27.59 24.01
CA PRO A 492 -7.75 -26.15 23.86
C PRO A 492 -8.25 -25.41 25.11
N GLY A 493 -7.57 -24.33 25.48
CA GLY A 493 -7.81 -23.63 26.74
C GLY A 493 -7.14 -24.25 27.95
N SER A 494 -6.31 -25.28 27.75
CA SER A 494 -5.34 -25.69 28.77
C SER A 494 -4.43 -24.51 29.09
N ARG A 495 -4.00 -24.44 30.35
CA ARG A 495 -3.04 -23.43 30.81
C ARG A 495 -1.73 -24.12 31.17
N ILE A 496 -0.62 -23.62 30.64
CA ILE A 496 0.70 -24.11 31.06
C ILE A 496 0.98 -23.55 32.45
N ALA A 497 1.01 -24.44 33.46
CA ALA A 497 1.21 -24.06 34.85
C ALA A 497 2.69 -24.09 35.23
N ARG A 498 3.43 -25.12 34.79
CA ARG A 498 4.85 -25.31 35.08
C ARG A 498 5.58 -26.01 33.94
N ILE A 499 6.87 -25.72 33.80
CA ILE A 499 7.82 -26.43 32.94
C ILE A 499 9.05 -26.74 33.78
N GLY A 500 9.34 -28.03 33.99
CA GLY A 500 10.28 -28.43 35.04
C GLY A 500 9.84 -27.87 36.39
N ASP A 501 10.76 -27.19 37.06
CA ASP A 501 10.50 -26.53 38.34
C ASP A 501 10.05 -25.07 38.21
N THR A 502 9.95 -24.56 36.99
CA THR A 502 9.66 -23.15 36.72
C THR A 502 8.14 -22.95 36.58
N PRO A 503 7.51 -22.09 37.40
CA PRO A 503 6.12 -21.69 37.20
C PRO A 503 5.98 -20.81 35.96
N ILE A 504 4.90 -20.99 35.22
CA ILE A 504 4.62 -20.25 33.98
C ILE A 504 3.41 -19.34 34.20
N THR A 505 3.57 -18.06 33.90
CA THR A 505 2.49 -17.07 33.98
C THR A 505 1.98 -16.66 32.61
N THR A 506 2.90 -16.50 31.65
CA THR A 506 2.63 -16.10 30.27
C THR A 506 3.27 -17.08 29.29
N LEU A 507 2.82 -17.08 28.04
CA LEU A 507 3.47 -17.90 27.01
C LEU A 507 4.86 -17.40 26.64
N ARG A 508 5.21 -16.15 26.95
CA ARG A 508 6.57 -15.62 26.78
C ARG A 508 7.57 -16.23 27.77
N ASP A 509 7.12 -16.76 28.90
CA ASP A 509 7.98 -17.42 29.89
C ASP A 509 8.44 -18.82 29.44
N VAL A 510 7.67 -19.45 28.54
CA VAL A 510 7.82 -20.86 28.13
C VAL A 510 9.21 -21.13 27.57
N ALA A 511 9.68 -20.30 26.64
CA ALA A 511 10.99 -20.49 25.99
C ALA A 511 12.12 -20.50 27.03
N GLY A 512 12.15 -19.50 27.92
CA GLY A 512 13.15 -19.40 28.97
C GLY A 512 13.11 -20.58 29.94
N ALA A 513 11.91 -21.04 30.31
CA ALA A 513 11.75 -22.18 31.21
C ALA A 513 12.22 -23.50 30.58
N ILE A 514 11.97 -23.71 29.28
CA ILE A 514 12.47 -24.90 28.56
C ILE A 514 14.00 -24.86 28.47
N VAL A 515 14.59 -23.71 28.09
CA VAL A 515 16.04 -23.56 28.00
C VAL A 515 16.70 -23.84 29.35
N ALA A 516 16.14 -23.32 30.45
CA ALA A 516 16.63 -23.59 31.81
C ALA A 516 16.48 -25.07 32.20
N ALA A 517 15.33 -25.69 31.90
CA ALA A 517 15.08 -27.10 32.23
C ALA A 517 15.96 -28.08 31.43
N THR A 518 16.50 -27.65 30.29
CA THR A 518 17.29 -28.49 29.38
C THR A 518 18.80 -28.21 29.42
N GLU A 519 19.24 -27.20 30.17
CA GLU A 519 20.61 -26.68 30.15
C GLU A 519 21.67 -27.76 30.40
N ALA A 520 21.57 -28.50 31.50
CA ALA A 520 22.55 -29.53 31.85
C ALA A 520 22.63 -30.66 30.81
N ALA A 521 21.48 -31.08 30.26
CA ALA A 521 21.44 -32.10 29.22
C ALA A 521 22.04 -31.58 27.91
N TYR A 522 21.79 -30.31 27.59
CA TYR A 522 22.25 -29.67 26.37
C TYR A 522 23.78 -29.57 26.36
N ASP A 523 24.35 -29.13 27.48
CA ASP A 523 25.80 -29.01 27.68
C ASP A 523 26.51 -30.37 27.67
N SER A 524 25.81 -31.44 28.06
CA SER A 524 26.32 -32.81 27.98
C SER A 524 26.31 -33.42 26.56
N GLY A 525 25.79 -32.69 25.56
CA GLY A 525 25.70 -33.15 24.18
C GLY A 525 24.46 -34.00 23.88
N ALA A 526 23.37 -33.87 24.66
CA ALA A 526 22.12 -34.56 24.35
C ALA A 526 21.49 -34.05 23.05
N GLU A 527 20.88 -34.96 22.28
CA GLU A 527 20.17 -34.69 21.03
C GLU A 527 18.64 -34.66 21.19
N SER A 528 18.14 -35.15 22.33
CA SER A 528 16.71 -35.22 22.65
C SER A 528 16.50 -34.92 24.13
N PHE A 529 15.42 -34.20 24.41
CA PHE A 529 15.11 -33.62 25.71
C PHE A 529 13.69 -33.99 26.09
N ALA A 530 13.52 -34.63 27.24
CA ALA A 530 12.20 -34.85 27.85
C ALA A 530 11.99 -33.77 28.91
N VAL A 531 11.09 -32.83 28.64
CA VAL A 531 10.80 -31.70 29.54
C VAL A 531 9.44 -31.90 30.18
N PRO A 532 9.34 -32.09 31.51
CA PRO A 532 8.04 -32.27 32.15
C PRO A 532 7.26 -30.96 32.12
N VAL A 533 6.04 -31.01 31.56
CA VAL A 533 5.13 -29.87 31.46
C VAL A 533 3.85 -30.17 32.23
N THR A 534 3.55 -29.35 33.22
CA THR A 534 2.28 -29.43 33.95
C THR A 534 1.24 -28.52 33.29
N LEU A 535 0.20 -29.13 32.75
CA LEU A 535 -0.96 -28.46 32.17
C LEU A 535 -2.11 -28.45 33.17
N GLN A 536 -2.72 -27.29 33.34
CA GLN A 536 -4.00 -27.14 33.99
C GLN A 536 -5.09 -27.27 32.91
N LEU A 537 -5.93 -28.28 33.02
CA LEU A 537 -6.94 -28.59 32.00
C LEU A 537 -8.04 -27.51 31.97
N PRO A 538 -8.70 -27.29 30.81
CA PRO A 538 -9.82 -26.36 30.71
C PRO A 538 -10.98 -26.89 31.57
N LEU A 539 -11.15 -26.25 32.73
CA LEU A 539 -12.19 -26.40 33.78
C LEU A 539 -13.40 -27.31 33.42
N PRO A 540 -13.81 -28.18 34.36
CA PRO A 540 -14.55 -27.67 35.52
C PRO A 540 -13.81 -27.90 36.84
N VAL A 541 -13.90 -26.90 37.73
CA VAL A 541 -13.44 -26.97 39.12
C VAL A 541 -14.02 -28.23 39.76
N GLN A 542 -13.18 -29.06 40.36
CA GLN A 542 -13.64 -30.22 41.12
C GLN A 542 -14.52 -29.75 42.30
N PRO A 543 -15.41 -30.59 42.85
CA PRO A 543 -16.27 -30.21 43.97
C PRO A 543 -15.53 -29.67 45.21
N ASP A 544 -14.24 -29.99 45.33
CA ASP A 544 -13.34 -29.53 46.40
C ASP A 544 -12.62 -28.21 46.09
N GLY A 545 -12.91 -27.58 44.94
CA GLY A 545 -12.27 -26.33 44.51
C GLY A 545 -10.97 -26.51 43.71
N SER A 546 -10.46 -27.73 43.56
CA SER A 546 -9.22 -27.98 42.83
C SER A 546 -9.44 -27.99 41.31
N ILE A 547 -8.43 -27.55 40.56
CA ILE A 547 -8.47 -27.57 39.09
C ILE A 547 -7.61 -28.73 38.61
N PRO A 548 -8.14 -29.67 37.80
CA PRO A 548 -7.39 -30.84 37.37
C PRO A 548 -6.14 -30.41 36.59
N THR A 549 -5.00 -30.98 37.00
CA THR A 549 -3.72 -30.84 36.30
C THR A 549 -3.29 -32.20 35.77
N THR A 550 -2.61 -32.18 34.63
CA THR A 550 -1.89 -33.33 34.08
C THR A 550 -0.44 -32.92 33.86
N THR A 551 0.49 -33.85 34.03
CA THR A 551 1.90 -33.62 33.71
C THR A 551 2.31 -34.61 32.64
N SER A 552 2.90 -34.08 31.56
CA SER A 552 3.36 -34.86 30.41
C SER A 552 4.78 -34.47 30.08
N ASP A 553 5.61 -35.45 29.69
CA ASP A 553 6.95 -35.19 29.20
C ASP A 553 6.88 -34.72 27.74
N TRP A 554 7.24 -33.47 27.52
CA TRP A 554 7.37 -32.89 26.19
C TRP A 554 8.72 -33.27 25.59
N THR A 555 8.71 -34.09 24.55
CA THR A 555 9.94 -34.50 23.85
C THR A 555 10.31 -33.46 22.81
N LEU A 556 11.50 -32.87 22.96
CA LEU A 556 12.06 -31.85 22.09
C LEU A 556 13.38 -32.32 21.49
N SER A 557 13.69 -31.87 20.28
CA SER A 557 14.97 -32.12 19.61
C SER A 557 16.01 -31.07 19.98
N ARG A 558 17.30 -31.33 19.69
CA ARG A 558 18.36 -30.32 19.76
C ARG A 558 18.02 -29.04 18.98
N ALA A 559 17.53 -29.19 17.75
CA ALA A 559 17.15 -28.07 16.90
C ALA A 559 16.04 -27.20 17.50
N ASP A 560 15.07 -27.81 18.21
CA ASP A 560 14.04 -27.06 18.93
C ASP A 560 14.67 -26.21 20.04
N ILE A 561 15.59 -26.79 20.82
CA ILE A 561 16.29 -26.07 21.89
C ILE A 561 17.19 -24.97 21.33
N ASP A 562 17.90 -25.22 20.23
CA ASP A 562 18.72 -24.22 19.54
C ASP A 562 17.86 -23.03 19.10
N SER A 563 16.73 -23.30 18.45
CA SER A 563 15.79 -22.25 18.02
C SER A 563 15.23 -21.40 19.17
N LEU A 564 15.08 -21.98 20.37
CA LEU A 564 14.66 -21.25 21.57
C LEU A 564 15.79 -20.44 22.21
N ARG A 565 17.04 -20.93 22.12
CA ARG A 565 18.23 -20.24 22.63
C ARG A 565 18.61 -19.02 21.78
N GLU A 566 18.24 -19.02 20.50
CA GLU A 566 18.41 -17.89 19.58
C GLU A 566 17.43 -16.74 19.84
N LEU A 567 16.35 -16.98 20.59
CA LEU A 567 15.35 -15.96 20.90
C LEU A 567 15.94 -14.88 21.80
N GLY A 568 15.90 -13.64 21.30
CA GLY A 568 16.38 -12.46 22.01
C GLY A 568 15.33 -11.84 22.92
N TRP A 569 15.49 -10.53 23.09
CA TRP A 569 14.61 -9.67 23.86
C TRP A 569 14.04 -8.60 22.94
N THR A 570 12.77 -8.24 23.12
CA THR A 570 12.09 -7.22 22.32
C THR A 570 11.16 -6.40 23.20
N LEU A 571 10.51 -5.39 22.63
CA LEU A 571 9.45 -4.64 23.31
C LEU A 571 8.22 -5.54 23.56
N PRO A 572 7.40 -5.28 24.59
CA PRO A 572 6.20 -6.08 24.86
C PRO A 572 5.26 -6.27 23.64
N GLY A 573 5.11 -5.22 22.83
CA GLY A 573 4.34 -5.18 21.57
C GLY A 573 5.14 -5.59 20.31
N GLY A 574 6.40 -5.96 20.45
CA GLY A 574 7.28 -6.35 19.35
C GLY A 574 7.75 -5.18 18.47
N ASN A 575 7.90 -5.45 17.16
CA ASN A 575 8.58 -4.54 16.23
C ASN A 575 7.64 -3.53 15.52
N ALA A 576 6.33 -3.59 15.80
CA ALA A 576 5.33 -2.74 15.15
C ALA A 576 5.23 -1.31 15.73
N ILE A 577 6.19 -0.91 16.58
CA ILE A 577 6.19 0.39 17.28
C ILE A 577 6.18 1.58 16.31
N SER A 578 6.69 1.40 15.09
CA SER A 578 6.75 2.42 14.03
C SER A 578 5.40 3.05 13.69
N GLN A 579 4.29 2.35 13.94
CA GLN A 579 2.94 2.84 13.67
C GLN A 579 2.54 4.07 14.51
N LEU A 580 3.21 4.29 15.65
CA LEU A 580 2.98 5.44 16.52
C LEU A 580 3.61 6.74 16.00
N PHE A 581 4.63 6.62 15.16
CA PHE A 581 5.51 7.73 14.81
C PHE A 581 5.17 8.38 13.48
N VAL A 582 5.61 9.63 13.32
CA VAL A 582 5.50 10.36 12.06
C VAL A 582 6.69 9.99 11.16
N PRO A 583 6.48 9.67 9.87
CA PRO A 583 7.56 9.50 8.91
C PRO A 583 8.42 10.77 8.77
N GLU A 584 9.74 10.62 8.59
CA GLU A 584 10.60 11.77 8.27
C GLU A 584 10.27 12.25 6.85
N GLN A 585 10.02 13.56 6.71
CA GLN A 585 9.74 14.18 5.42
C GLN A 585 10.71 15.34 5.16
N VAL A 586 11.12 15.48 3.90
CA VAL A 586 11.94 16.59 3.43
C VAL A 586 11.24 17.30 2.29
N ILE A 587 11.52 18.61 2.13
CA ILE A 587 11.07 19.35 0.96
C ILE A 587 12.06 19.11 -0.16
N ASP A 588 11.59 18.37 -1.15
CA ASP A 588 12.31 18.06 -2.34
C ASP A 588 12.10 19.14 -3.41
N ARG A 589 13.04 20.08 -3.42
CA ARG A 589 13.04 21.26 -4.28
C ARG A 589 14.30 21.27 -5.13
N SER A 590 14.15 21.56 -6.41
CA SER A 590 15.29 21.71 -7.31
C SER A 590 16.11 22.96 -6.93
N PRO A 591 17.45 22.90 -6.99
CA PRO A 591 18.31 23.99 -6.56
C PRO A 591 18.20 25.24 -7.45
N SER A 592 17.72 25.10 -8.69
CA SER A 592 17.49 26.21 -9.61
C SER A 592 16.31 25.90 -10.55
N PRO A 593 15.71 26.92 -11.20
CA PRO A 593 14.69 26.71 -12.22
C PRO A 593 15.15 25.84 -13.39
N VAL A 594 16.43 25.94 -13.79
CA VAL A 594 16.99 25.12 -14.86
C VAL A 594 17.12 23.66 -14.43
N ALA A 595 17.57 23.41 -13.19
CA ALA A 595 17.57 22.06 -12.63
C ALA A 595 16.16 21.49 -12.51
N ALA A 596 15.15 22.33 -12.26
CA ALA A 596 13.75 21.90 -12.26
C ALA A 596 13.27 21.46 -13.66
N ILE A 597 13.74 22.10 -14.74
CA ILE A 597 13.48 21.68 -16.13
C ILE A 597 14.03 20.29 -16.40
N GLU A 598 15.32 20.10 -16.14
CA GLU A 598 15.98 18.81 -16.32
C GLU A 598 15.26 17.72 -15.52
N ARG A 599 14.96 18.03 -14.25
CA ARG A 599 14.27 17.12 -13.34
C ARG A 599 12.85 16.78 -13.80
N GLY A 600 12.06 17.77 -14.22
CA GLY A 600 10.70 17.54 -14.68
C GLY A 600 10.66 16.66 -15.93
N ILE A 601 11.58 16.87 -16.87
CA ILE A 601 11.73 16.01 -18.06
C ILE A 601 12.18 14.60 -17.67
N ALA A 602 13.18 14.48 -16.79
CA ALA A 602 13.66 13.19 -16.31
C ALA A 602 12.55 12.41 -15.60
N GLU A 603 11.74 13.08 -14.79
CA GLU A 603 10.62 12.49 -14.07
C GLU A 603 9.49 12.06 -15.02
N SER A 604 9.12 12.90 -16.00
CA SER A 604 8.18 12.50 -17.06
C SER A 604 8.63 11.25 -17.79
N ARG A 605 9.92 11.18 -18.17
CA ARG A 605 10.49 10.00 -18.83
C ARG A 605 10.47 8.77 -17.91
N ARG A 606 10.82 8.94 -16.64
CA ARG A 606 10.83 7.87 -15.63
C ARG A 606 9.44 7.27 -15.46
N VAL A 607 8.44 8.10 -15.19
CA VAL A 607 7.04 7.67 -15.03
C VAL A 607 6.54 7.00 -16.30
N MET A 608 6.82 7.57 -17.48
CA MET A 608 6.41 6.99 -18.77
C MET A 608 6.98 5.58 -18.98
N MET A 609 8.29 5.41 -18.78
CA MET A 609 8.95 4.11 -18.93
C MET A 609 8.47 3.10 -17.89
N GLN A 610 8.28 3.55 -16.64
CA GLN A 610 7.71 2.74 -15.58
C GLN A 610 6.31 2.23 -15.95
N THR A 611 5.46 3.07 -16.51
CA THR A 611 4.10 2.68 -16.92
C THR A 611 4.13 1.64 -18.04
N TYR A 612 5.00 1.81 -19.06
CA TYR A 612 5.18 0.78 -20.10
C TYR A 612 5.69 -0.56 -19.54
N LEU A 613 6.67 -0.53 -18.64
CA LEU A 613 7.20 -1.73 -18.00
C LEU A 613 6.15 -2.43 -17.13
N THR A 614 5.32 -1.66 -16.42
CA THR A 614 4.20 -2.21 -15.64
C THR A 614 3.22 -2.94 -16.54
N PHE A 615 2.85 -2.37 -17.70
CA PHE A 615 2.00 -3.06 -18.67
C PHE A 615 2.67 -4.33 -19.21
N LEU A 616 3.96 -4.26 -19.58
CA LEU A 616 4.70 -5.43 -20.06
C LEU A 616 4.70 -6.57 -19.02
N ARG A 617 4.89 -6.24 -17.74
CA ARG A 617 4.90 -7.19 -16.63
C ARG A 617 3.53 -7.78 -16.30
N LEU A 618 2.47 -6.98 -16.48
CA LEU A 618 1.09 -7.43 -16.40
C LEU A 618 0.81 -8.51 -17.46
N PHE A 619 1.27 -8.30 -18.70
CA PHE A 619 1.16 -9.31 -19.76
C PHE A 619 2.03 -10.56 -19.50
N GLN A 620 3.16 -10.40 -18.81
CA GLN A 620 4.02 -11.52 -18.39
C GLN A 620 3.49 -12.27 -17.16
N GLY A 621 2.41 -11.82 -16.52
CA GLY A 621 1.85 -12.44 -15.31
C GLY A 621 2.64 -12.18 -14.02
N SER A 622 3.66 -11.32 -14.06
CA SER A 622 4.51 -10.99 -12.91
C SER A 622 3.94 -9.91 -11.98
N VAL A 623 2.91 -9.20 -12.43
CA VAL A 623 2.14 -8.23 -11.64
C VAL A 623 0.67 -8.65 -11.67
N GLN A 624 0.05 -8.76 -10.51
CA GLN A 624 -1.35 -9.17 -10.40
C GLN A 624 -2.29 -8.00 -10.74
N VAL A 625 -3.37 -8.29 -11.47
CA VAL A 625 -4.38 -7.30 -11.93
C VAL A 625 -5.06 -6.57 -10.77
N GLN A 626 -5.11 -7.20 -9.58
CA GLN A 626 -5.73 -6.63 -8.38
C GLN A 626 -5.07 -5.35 -7.86
N HIS A 627 -3.84 -5.05 -8.30
CA HIS A 627 -3.14 -3.82 -7.95
C HIS A 627 -3.44 -2.64 -8.88
N LEU A 628 -4.20 -2.86 -9.97
CA LEU A 628 -4.67 -1.77 -10.82
C LEU A 628 -5.82 -1.04 -10.14
N LYS A 629 -5.80 0.30 -10.22
CA LYS A 629 -6.87 1.17 -9.72
C LYS A 629 -7.74 1.64 -10.88
N GLY A 630 -9.05 1.54 -10.70
CA GLY A 630 -10.05 2.00 -11.65
C GLY A 630 -10.44 3.44 -11.36
N PRO A 631 -11.48 3.97 -12.04
CA PRO A 631 -11.88 5.36 -11.86
C PRO A 631 -12.30 5.70 -10.43
N VAL A 632 -12.95 4.75 -9.73
CA VAL A 632 -13.39 4.94 -8.35
C VAL A 632 -12.19 4.96 -7.41
N GLY A 633 -11.25 4.02 -7.57
CA GLY A 633 -10.00 3.98 -6.82
C GLY A 633 -9.13 5.21 -7.06
N ILE A 634 -9.03 5.68 -8.30
CA ILE A 634 -8.31 6.90 -8.69
C ILE A 634 -8.98 8.15 -8.09
N ALA A 635 -10.31 8.25 -8.11
CA ALA A 635 -11.02 9.35 -7.49
C ALA A 635 -10.79 9.37 -5.96
N HIS A 636 -10.87 8.22 -5.31
CA HIS A 636 -10.57 8.08 -3.88
C HIS A 636 -9.14 8.49 -3.55
N LEU A 637 -8.15 7.95 -4.27
CA LEU A 637 -6.74 8.31 -4.13
C LEU A 637 -6.53 9.81 -4.37
N GLY A 638 -7.18 10.37 -5.40
CA GLY A 638 -7.13 11.80 -5.70
C GLY A 638 -7.64 12.65 -4.53
N THR A 639 -8.74 12.26 -3.87
CA THR A 639 -9.25 13.00 -2.70
C THR A 639 -8.29 12.96 -1.52
N GLN A 640 -7.60 11.83 -1.30
CA GLN A 640 -6.57 11.70 -0.27
C GLN A 640 -5.33 12.53 -0.62
N ILE A 641 -4.92 12.56 -1.89
CA ILE A 641 -3.80 13.40 -2.34
C ILE A 641 -4.13 14.89 -2.19
N ALA A 642 -5.37 15.28 -2.50
CA ALA A 642 -5.81 16.68 -2.37
C ALA A 642 -5.82 17.20 -0.93
N SER A 643 -5.95 16.31 0.07
CA SER A 643 -5.79 16.68 1.47
C SER A 643 -4.33 16.95 1.85
N GLN A 644 -3.35 16.38 1.13
CA GLN A 644 -1.92 16.64 1.35
C GLN A 644 -1.46 18.02 0.84
N GLY A 645 -2.31 18.72 0.09
CA GLY A 645 -2.07 20.09 -0.37
C GLY A 645 -2.04 20.25 -1.89
N PHE A 646 -1.94 21.50 -2.35
CA PHE A 646 -2.07 21.81 -3.76
C PHE A 646 -0.92 21.30 -4.63
N ILE A 647 0.32 21.31 -4.10
CA ILE A 647 1.50 20.81 -4.82
C ILE A 647 1.35 19.31 -5.14
N TRP A 648 0.78 18.54 -4.22
CA TRP A 648 0.45 17.13 -4.42
C TRP A 648 -0.60 16.90 -5.50
N VAL A 649 -1.61 17.79 -5.61
CA VAL A 649 -2.57 17.76 -6.72
C VAL A 649 -1.87 17.99 -8.06
N LEU A 650 -0.97 18.98 -8.16
CA LEU A 650 -0.22 19.22 -9.39
C LEU A 650 0.69 18.03 -9.76
N PHE A 651 1.36 17.44 -8.78
CA PHE A 651 2.16 16.23 -8.97
C PHE A 651 1.30 15.07 -9.47
N PHE A 652 0.14 14.86 -8.86
CA PHE A 652 -0.80 13.83 -9.28
C PHE A 652 -1.37 14.08 -10.68
N MET A 653 -1.68 15.33 -11.03
CA MET A 653 -2.07 15.70 -12.39
C MET A 653 -0.96 15.40 -13.41
N ALA A 654 0.31 15.63 -13.06
CA ALA A 654 1.44 15.28 -13.91
C ALA A 654 1.54 13.76 -14.12
N LEU A 655 1.38 12.97 -13.06
CA LEU A 655 1.34 11.51 -13.14
C LEU A 655 0.21 11.01 -14.05
N ILE A 656 -1.01 11.51 -13.83
CA ILE A 656 -2.18 11.14 -14.64
C ILE A 656 -1.97 11.55 -16.10
N SER A 657 -1.39 12.71 -16.35
CA SER A 657 -1.14 13.19 -17.71
C SER A 657 -0.14 12.30 -18.47
N ILE A 658 0.97 11.88 -17.83
CA ILE A 658 1.88 10.87 -18.43
C ILE A 658 1.16 9.53 -18.65
N ASN A 659 0.42 9.06 -17.64
CA ASN A 659 -0.26 7.77 -17.76
C ASN A 659 -1.31 7.78 -18.88
N LEU A 660 -2.03 8.89 -19.05
CA LEU A 660 -2.96 9.06 -20.16
C LEU A 660 -2.23 9.08 -21.50
N ALA A 661 -1.07 9.72 -21.59
CA ALA A 661 -0.23 9.67 -22.80
C ALA A 661 0.20 8.23 -23.13
N VAL A 662 0.67 7.47 -22.13
CA VAL A 662 1.09 6.08 -22.31
C VAL A 662 -0.08 5.20 -22.76
N ILE A 663 -1.22 5.29 -22.06
CA ILE A 663 -2.42 4.51 -22.38
C ILE A 663 -2.94 4.85 -23.77
N ASN A 664 -3.03 6.14 -24.12
CA ASN A 664 -3.52 6.55 -25.43
C ASN A 664 -2.58 6.14 -26.56
N PHE A 665 -1.29 5.96 -26.29
CA PHE A 665 -0.32 5.47 -27.27
C PHE A 665 -0.12 3.94 -27.26
N LEU A 666 -0.88 3.20 -26.45
CA LEU A 666 -0.88 1.73 -26.55
C LEU A 666 -1.41 1.29 -27.93
N PRO A 667 -0.97 0.13 -28.42
CA PRO A 667 -1.40 -0.41 -29.71
C PRO A 667 -2.82 -1.01 -29.65
N LEU A 668 -3.78 -0.24 -29.13
CA LEU A 668 -5.18 -0.64 -28.95
C LEU A 668 -6.06 0.13 -29.95
N PRO A 669 -6.92 -0.54 -30.73
CA PRO A 669 -7.67 0.08 -31.84
C PRO A 669 -8.53 1.30 -31.49
N ILE A 670 -9.03 1.40 -30.25
CA ILE A 670 -9.92 2.48 -29.80
C ILE A 670 -9.18 3.75 -29.33
N VAL A 671 -7.87 3.67 -29.09
CA VAL A 671 -7.04 4.81 -28.68
C VAL A 671 -6.11 5.25 -29.82
N ASP A 672 -5.49 6.42 -29.66
CA ASP A 672 -4.62 7.05 -30.67
C ASP A 672 -3.54 6.11 -31.23
N GLY A 673 -2.91 5.30 -30.38
CA GLY A 673 -1.84 4.37 -30.77
C GLY A 673 -2.31 3.28 -31.73
N GLY A 674 -3.54 2.79 -31.60
CA GLY A 674 -4.13 1.86 -32.56
C GLY A 674 -4.39 2.50 -33.91
N GLN A 675 -4.92 3.72 -33.92
CA GLN A 675 -5.09 4.47 -35.16
C GLN A 675 -3.75 4.82 -35.82
N PHE A 676 -2.73 5.15 -35.02
CA PHE A 676 -1.36 5.35 -35.50
C PHE A 676 -0.80 4.10 -36.18
N LEU A 677 -1.01 2.90 -35.60
CA LEU A 677 -0.60 1.64 -36.24
C LEU A 677 -1.32 1.38 -37.56
N MET A 678 -2.62 1.69 -37.64
CA MET A 678 -3.38 1.55 -38.89
C MET A 678 -2.84 2.51 -39.97
N LEU A 679 -2.45 3.73 -39.60
CA LEU A 679 -1.77 4.66 -40.52
C LEU A 679 -0.37 4.19 -40.92
N CYS A 680 0.40 3.58 -40.01
CA CYS A 680 1.68 2.96 -40.35
C CYS A 680 1.49 1.85 -41.38
N TYR A 681 0.48 1.00 -41.19
CA TYR A 681 0.12 -0.02 -42.17
C TYR A 681 -0.26 0.59 -43.52
N GLU A 682 -1.10 1.64 -43.53
CA GLU A 682 -1.49 2.36 -44.75
C GLU A 682 -0.26 2.93 -45.47
N GLY A 683 0.65 3.56 -44.74
CA GLY A 683 1.89 4.13 -45.30
C GLY A 683 2.81 3.07 -45.91
N LEU A 684 2.91 1.88 -45.30
CA LEU A 684 3.73 0.77 -45.80
C LEU A 684 3.10 0.03 -46.99
N ARG A 685 1.78 -0.16 -46.98
CA ARG A 685 1.05 -0.93 -48.01
C ARG A 685 0.46 -0.09 -49.13
N GLY A 686 0.46 1.23 -48.99
CA GLY A 686 -0.14 2.17 -49.94
C GLY A 686 -1.67 2.10 -50.01
N ARG A 687 -2.33 1.35 -49.12
CA ARG A 687 -3.79 1.21 -49.06
C ARG A 687 -4.27 1.14 -47.62
N PRO A 688 -5.44 1.72 -47.28
CA PRO A 688 -5.98 1.71 -45.93
C PRO A 688 -6.32 0.28 -45.48
N VAL A 689 -6.37 0.08 -44.16
CA VAL A 689 -6.85 -1.17 -43.56
C VAL A 689 -8.31 -1.38 -43.96
N PRO A 690 -8.73 -2.59 -44.40
CA PRO A 690 -10.14 -2.86 -44.70
C PRO A 690 -11.06 -2.48 -43.53
N ILE A 691 -12.16 -1.79 -43.83
CA ILE A 691 -13.13 -1.28 -42.83
C ILE A 691 -13.62 -2.41 -41.91
N VAL A 692 -13.85 -3.61 -42.45
CA VAL A 692 -14.25 -4.79 -41.67
C VAL A 692 -13.22 -5.11 -40.58
N ILE A 693 -11.93 -5.05 -40.90
CA ILE A 693 -10.86 -5.30 -39.93
C ILE A 693 -10.80 -4.17 -38.90
N GLN A 694 -10.96 -2.91 -39.31
CA GLN A 694 -11.03 -1.78 -38.40
C GLN A 694 -12.20 -1.93 -37.41
N ASN A 695 -13.41 -2.22 -37.90
CA ASN A 695 -14.60 -2.40 -37.07
C ASN A 695 -14.44 -3.55 -36.07
N VAL A 696 -13.92 -4.70 -36.53
CA VAL A 696 -13.66 -5.86 -35.65
C VAL A 696 -12.62 -5.50 -34.59
N ALA A 697 -11.52 -4.84 -34.99
CA ALA A 697 -10.47 -4.43 -34.08
C ALA A 697 -10.98 -3.41 -33.04
N THR A 698 -11.74 -2.39 -33.47
CA THR A 698 -12.37 -1.40 -32.58
C THR A 698 -13.35 -2.04 -31.61
N MET A 699 -14.21 -2.96 -32.08
CA MET A 699 -15.16 -3.66 -31.21
C MET A 699 -14.44 -4.57 -30.20
N ALA A 700 -13.42 -5.31 -30.64
CA ALA A 700 -12.61 -6.13 -29.76
C ALA A 700 -11.88 -5.28 -28.71
N GLY A 701 -11.32 -4.13 -29.11
CA GLY A 701 -10.68 -3.17 -28.21
C GLY A 701 -11.66 -2.57 -27.21
N LEU A 702 -12.86 -2.17 -27.65
CA LEU A 702 -13.92 -1.65 -26.79
C LEU A 702 -14.38 -2.70 -25.77
N LEU A 703 -14.58 -3.95 -26.21
CA LEU A 703 -14.95 -5.06 -25.32
C LEU A 703 -13.85 -5.33 -24.30
N LEU A 704 -12.59 -5.38 -24.74
CA LEU A 704 -11.43 -5.58 -23.86
C LEU A 704 -11.35 -4.49 -22.78
N ILE A 705 -11.36 -3.22 -23.18
CA ILE A 705 -11.28 -2.08 -22.24
C ILE A 705 -12.51 -2.03 -21.35
N GLY A 706 -13.71 -2.30 -21.88
CA GLY A 706 -14.94 -2.39 -21.10
C GLY A 706 -14.88 -3.49 -20.04
N CYS A 707 -14.38 -4.68 -20.38
CA CYS A 707 -14.19 -5.77 -19.42
C CYS A 707 -13.17 -5.41 -18.34
N ILE A 708 -12.01 -4.85 -18.72
CA ILE A 708 -10.99 -4.40 -17.75
C ILE A 708 -11.57 -3.31 -16.84
N PHE A 709 -12.28 -2.34 -17.40
CA PHE A 709 -12.90 -1.25 -16.66
C PHE A 709 -13.91 -1.78 -15.63
N LEU A 710 -14.80 -2.69 -16.02
CA LEU A 710 -15.78 -3.30 -15.12
C LEU A 710 -15.09 -4.12 -14.02
N PHE A 711 -14.09 -4.92 -14.38
CA PHE A 711 -13.34 -5.74 -13.43
C PHE A 711 -12.62 -4.89 -12.38
N VAL A 712 -11.89 -3.87 -12.81
CA VAL A 712 -11.13 -3.00 -11.91
C VAL A 712 -12.07 -2.14 -11.07
N THR A 713 -13.17 -1.63 -11.64
CA THR A 713 -14.17 -0.87 -10.89
C THR A 713 -14.85 -1.74 -9.83
N PHE A 714 -15.18 -2.99 -10.16
CA PHE A 714 -15.71 -3.94 -9.19
C PHE A 714 -14.70 -4.18 -8.05
N ASN A 715 -13.42 -4.38 -8.38
CA ASN A 715 -12.36 -4.55 -7.39
C ASN A 715 -12.18 -3.30 -6.51
N ASP A 716 -12.24 -2.09 -7.08
CA ASP A 716 -12.18 -0.84 -6.31
C ASP A 716 -13.35 -0.74 -5.32
N ILE A 717 -14.58 -1.01 -5.77
CA ILE A 717 -15.77 -0.95 -4.91
C ILE A 717 -15.68 -1.99 -3.80
N LYS A 718 -15.28 -3.23 -4.14
CA LYS A 718 -15.06 -4.30 -3.18
C LYS A 718 -14.07 -3.88 -2.09
N ASN A 719 -12.90 -3.37 -2.51
CA ASN A 719 -11.85 -2.90 -1.59
C ASN A 719 -12.30 -1.72 -0.72
N ILE A 720 -13.08 -0.78 -1.26
CA ILE A 720 -13.59 0.38 -0.50
C ILE A 720 -14.68 -0.05 0.50
N LEU A 721 -15.51 -1.03 0.14
CA LEU A 721 -16.56 -1.55 1.01
C LEU A 721 -16.06 -2.59 2.02
N GLY A 722 -14.81 -3.04 1.90
CA GLY A 722 -14.19 -4.01 2.81
C GLY A 722 -14.82 -5.41 2.74
N VAL A 723 -15.34 -5.79 1.56
CA VAL A 723 -15.99 -7.09 1.28
C VAL A 723 -15.05 -8.00 0.50
#